data_AF-A0A9W8J0U5-F1
#
_entry.id   AF-A0A9W8J0U5-F1
#
_cell.length_a   1.000
_cell.length_b   1.000
_cell.length_c   1.000
_cell.angle_alpha   90.00
_cell.angle_beta   90.00
_cell.angle_gamma   90.00
#
_symmetry.space_group_name_H-M   'P 1'
#
loop_
_entity.id
_entity.type
_entity.pdbx_description
1 polymer ?
#
loop_
_entity_poly.entity_id
_entity_poly.type
_entity_poly.pdbx_seq_one_letter_code
_entity_poly.pdbx_strand_id
1 'polypeptide(L)'
;MAENDRPTQASVSISLQTTFYLTDIAVLREDSESKNDQLNIAELVIFGLEQSGIGTPFSLTPTSPNRWEVQASIKLPEEADELNVVAKSDEGAEIGSACLDLNPGGGESAQSGSGCVTRMRAIVRGEANPGVFGTLGAQCLRRFQSTADLTDIACAIALIQKAVELTPPRHPVFPDFLTNLGAAFLSRFHRTRNISDVSHAIDALQKAVNSTPSSNANLHSALENLGFSFRARFELTGDHSDIAAAVAAFQRAIDITPPGHLNLVLFAKLGRLHMSNFERTNDLADITNAVTTLRKAVDLTSPDDTDLPDLLNGLGVCLRHRFKLKGDLSDITNAVTALQKAVNLTSPDDRDLPDLLNNLGGCLVHRFEHKGDLSDIKTAAETLQQAVDLNPPGSAASLPDRMNNLGESLRFLFMRTGNISHINRAIEAHEKAVKLTPPTHEELPDRLSNLGASFYRRFERTGDLSDIAKAIEVTQKAVQSTAPGRPKLAKCLDNFGNLYYTQFDHTGDLADIANAIASQQKAVGLTPLGDPELPGRLSNLGNSLLARFQLTEELSDIENALAAHKRAIELTPPDHANQRALHHNLAGVYHYCFEYLPDNLSYIDNAISARKRAVELTPPNHPEFPFQLSALGNLWRCRWEETHNPSELASAIEAHQRAIQLTPPGNPDLPYHLRAFGNSMLDRFEQTKDLSDVNEGIKACQRSLELTPIGHSELPRRLVSLARSFHELSTVADERGNTDKCIALFMSAATCSSGPSMHKLRASRGWATASYKHHPESPQTLAAFENSIRLVSMVAGLGQTIQYRHTILRSLSKVTPQATAIACSVGRPDKALEWTEHGRCLVWNQLNQLRTPLDELRLQDEDLAQRILDVSKRLEKAGSRQFGLSGIEASMTEKISEEEEAHSHILLAKEWDRLLTTVRTTVPGFKNFLQPTICSDILQHLPSSGPVVVINVWRTRCDALALLAGLDEPLHIPLPNFSLRKAEAYRHDLTVYLERHGLRARGRGGETEESLKDGEDEGAGEDLDVLEVADEDSYDGFELEDIDGKPRQRSFRPAPPGGSRRRYSVHEILEGLWKDVVKPVLDSLAFSVSCTLSLQF
;
A
#
# COMPACT_ATOMS: atom_id res chain seq x y z
N MET A 1 -9.87 2.65 -64.94
CA MET A 1 -8.57 2.86 -65.65
C MET A 1 -7.64 1.81 -65.05
N ALA A 2 -7.55 0.63 -65.67
CA ALA A 2 -6.55 0.26 -66.70
C ALA A 2 -5.14 0.24 -66.07
N GLU A 3 -4.30 -0.80 -66.07
CA GLU A 3 -4.13 -2.13 -66.69
C GLU A 3 -3.09 -2.82 -65.77
N ASN A 4 -3.00 -4.13 -65.53
CA ASN A 4 -2.55 -5.17 -66.47
C ASN A 4 -2.64 -6.52 -65.74
N ASP A 5 -3.59 -7.35 -66.10
CA ASP A 5 -3.62 -8.79 -65.79
C ASP A 5 -3.34 -9.55 -67.09
N ARG A 6 -2.25 -10.32 -67.10
CA ARG A 6 -2.08 -11.52 -67.93
C ARG A 6 -1.44 -12.58 -67.05
N PRO A 7 -1.96 -13.81 -67.10
CA PRO A 7 -1.25 -14.79 -67.90
C PRO A 7 -2.15 -15.58 -68.86
N THR A 8 -1.66 -15.66 -70.09
CA THR A 8 -1.53 -16.84 -70.97
C THR A 8 -2.49 -18.03 -70.81
N GLN A 9 -3.38 -18.14 -71.80
CA GLN A 9 -3.72 -19.35 -72.56
C GLN A 9 -3.82 -20.67 -71.77
N ALA A 10 -5.02 -20.92 -71.24
CA ALA A 10 -5.50 -22.26 -71.01
C ALA A 10 -5.72 -22.95 -72.37
N SER A 11 -4.84 -23.90 -72.70
CA SER A 11 -5.15 -24.97 -73.63
C SER A 11 -6.38 -25.71 -73.10
N VAL A 12 -7.48 -25.70 -73.85
CA VAL A 12 -8.59 -26.63 -73.64
C VAL A 12 -8.09 -28.01 -74.08
N SER A 13 -7.38 -28.72 -73.20
CA SER A 13 -7.28 -30.16 -73.24
C SER A 13 -8.61 -30.70 -72.75
N ILE A 14 -9.42 -31.23 -73.67
CA ILE A 14 -10.52 -32.11 -73.33
C ILE A 14 -9.87 -33.33 -72.67
N SER A 15 -9.76 -33.30 -71.34
CA SER A 15 -9.45 -34.48 -70.54
C SER A 15 -10.65 -35.42 -70.71
N LEU A 16 -10.47 -36.43 -71.57
CA LEU A 16 -11.33 -37.60 -71.58
C LEU A 16 -11.25 -38.19 -70.16
N GLN A 17 -12.30 -37.97 -69.35
CA GLN A 17 -12.45 -38.63 -68.05
C GLN A 17 -12.49 -40.14 -68.28
N THR A 18 -11.32 -40.77 -68.21
CA THR A 18 -11.19 -42.21 -68.30
C THR A 18 -11.72 -42.76 -66.99
N THR A 19 -13.00 -43.15 -66.99
CA THR A 19 -13.63 -43.79 -65.83
C THR A 19 -13.26 -45.26 -65.86
N PHE A 20 -12.47 -45.70 -64.88
CA PHE A 20 -12.02 -47.09 -64.80
C PHE A 20 -13.07 -47.94 -64.07
N TYR A 21 -13.36 -49.11 -64.60
CA TYR A 21 -14.21 -50.12 -63.95
C TYR A 21 -13.30 -51.20 -63.37
N LEU A 22 -13.33 -51.38 -62.05
CA LEU A 22 -12.73 -52.55 -61.41
C LEU A 22 -13.76 -53.67 -61.50
N THR A 23 -13.44 -54.79 -62.17
CA THR A 23 -14.42 -55.90 -62.35
C THR A 23 -13.89 -57.28 -61.96
N ASP A 24 -12.70 -57.44 -61.37
CA ASP A 24 -12.12 -58.78 -61.11
C ASP A 24 -11.04 -58.79 -60.00
N ILE A 25 -11.41 -58.77 -58.72
CA ILE A 25 -10.43 -58.84 -57.61
C ILE A 25 -10.18 -60.29 -57.16
N ALA A 26 -9.24 -60.97 -57.81
CA ALA A 26 -8.90 -62.35 -57.44
C ALA A 26 -8.01 -62.43 -56.20
N VAL A 27 -8.62 -62.56 -55.01
CA VAL A 27 -7.94 -62.88 -53.74
C VAL A 27 -7.44 -64.32 -53.73
N LEU A 28 -6.12 -64.55 -53.77
CA LEU A 28 -5.53 -65.90 -53.80
C LEU A 28 -4.69 -66.15 -52.55
N ARG A 29 -4.93 -67.28 -51.88
CA ARG A 29 -4.13 -67.78 -50.75
C ARG A 29 -2.84 -68.43 -51.28
N GLU A 30 -1.67 -67.87 -50.94
CA GLU A 30 -0.39 -68.58 -51.07
C GLU A 30 -0.27 -69.53 -49.86
N ASP A 31 -0.40 -70.83 -50.14
CA ASP A 31 -0.07 -72.02 -49.33
C ASP A 31 0.04 -71.86 -47.78
N SER A 32 -0.99 -72.30 -47.06
CA SER A 32 -0.80 -72.87 -45.71
C SER A 32 -1.72 -74.08 -45.49
N GLU A 33 -1.16 -75.16 -44.94
CA GLU A 33 -1.67 -76.54 -44.98
C GLU A 33 -2.99 -76.84 -44.21
N SER A 34 -3.76 -75.84 -43.77
CA SER A 34 -5.07 -76.08 -43.13
C SER A 34 -6.21 -76.08 -44.15
N LYS A 35 -6.75 -77.26 -44.44
CA LYS A 35 -7.81 -77.50 -45.44
C LYS A 35 -9.24 -77.13 -45.01
N ASN A 36 -9.46 -76.39 -43.92
CA ASN A 36 -10.82 -76.25 -43.36
C ASN A 36 -11.36 -74.85 -43.03
N ASP A 37 -10.66 -73.74 -43.33
CA ASP A 37 -11.24 -72.40 -43.16
C ASP A 37 -11.51 -71.75 -44.53
N GLN A 38 -12.79 -71.65 -44.91
CA GLN A 38 -13.21 -70.72 -45.96
C GLN A 38 -13.07 -69.29 -45.40
N LEU A 39 -12.13 -68.49 -45.94
CA LEU A 39 -12.13 -67.04 -45.66
C LEU A 39 -13.38 -66.45 -46.31
N ASN A 40 -14.39 -66.07 -45.55
CA ASN A 40 -15.51 -65.26 -46.06
C ASN A 40 -15.08 -63.79 -46.06
N ILE A 41 -14.67 -63.27 -47.22
CA ILE A 41 -14.41 -61.83 -47.41
C ILE A 41 -15.68 -61.17 -47.93
N ALA A 42 -16.17 -60.17 -47.20
CA ALA A 42 -17.43 -59.47 -47.48
C ALA A 42 -17.22 -58.07 -48.04
N GLU A 43 -16.13 -57.42 -47.64
CA GLU A 43 -15.89 -56.00 -47.92
C GLU A 43 -14.41 -55.77 -48.21
N LEU A 44 -14.12 -54.99 -49.25
CA LEU A 44 -12.80 -54.49 -49.56
C LEU A 44 -12.76 -52.99 -49.37
N VAL A 45 -11.93 -52.54 -48.45
CA VAL A 45 -11.71 -51.12 -48.18
C VAL A 45 -10.51 -50.65 -48.99
N ILE A 46 -10.76 -49.79 -49.99
CA ILE A 46 -9.72 -49.26 -50.87
C ILE A 46 -9.31 -47.86 -50.40
N PHE A 47 -8.01 -47.68 -50.15
CA PHE A 47 -7.44 -46.42 -49.70
C PHE A 47 -6.76 -45.69 -50.87
N GLY A 48 -6.75 -44.35 -50.83
CA GLY A 48 -6.12 -43.52 -51.87
C GLY A 48 -7.06 -43.02 -52.98
N LEU A 49 -8.38 -43.18 -52.83
CA LEU A 49 -9.37 -42.61 -53.75
C LEU A 49 -9.66 -41.15 -53.36
N GLU A 50 -9.80 -40.26 -54.35
CA GLU A 50 -9.99 -38.80 -54.16
C GLU A 50 -11.18 -38.43 -53.24
N GLN A 51 -12.09 -39.36 -52.94
CA GLN A 51 -13.38 -39.11 -52.31
C GLN A 51 -13.49 -39.56 -50.83
N SER A 52 -12.58 -40.37 -50.29
CA SER A 52 -12.60 -40.71 -48.86
C SER A 52 -11.24 -41.24 -48.38
N GLY A 53 -10.86 -40.99 -47.13
CA GLY A 53 -9.68 -41.67 -46.56
C GLY A 53 -9.87 -42.23 -45.17
N ILE A 54 -11.07 -42.75 -44.91
CA ILE A 54 -11.22 -43.91 -44.02
C ILE A 54 -11.03 -45.20 -44.85
N GLY A 55 -10.71 -45.04 -46.15
CA GLY A 55 -10.82 -46.06 -47.17
C GLY A 55 -12.27 -46.21 -47.60
N THR A 56 -12.51 -46.37 -48.89
CA THR A 56 -13.86 -46.52 -49.44
C THR A 56 -14.22 -48.00 -49.39
N PRO A 57 -15.23 -48.41 -48.62
CA PRO A 57 -15.66 -49.80 -48.58
C PRO A 57 -16.39 -50.18 -49.85
N PHE A 58 -16.10 -51.37 -50.36
CA PHE A 58 -16.80 -51.97 -51.49
C PHE A 58 -17.19 -53.39 -51.13
N SER A 59 -18.49 -53.70 -51.20
CA SER A 59 -18.99 -55.05 -50.94
C SER A 59 -18.55 -56.01 -52.04
N LEU A 60 -18.01 -57.15 -51.63
CA LEU A 60 -17.51 -58.20 -52.51
C LEU A 60 -18.57 -59.29 -52.69
N THR A 61 -18.78 -59.71 -53.94
CA THR A 61 -19.62 -60.87 -54.26
C THR A 61 -18.76 -62.10 -54.57
N PRO A 62 -18.91 -63.24 -53.88
CA PRO A 62 -18.14 -64.45 -54.16
C PRO A 62 -18.58 -65.08 -55.49
N THR A 63 -17.63 -65.32 -56.40
CA THR A 63 -17.91 -65.93 -57.72
C THR A 63 -17.35 -67.36 -57.86
N SER A 64 -16.34 -67.74 -57.08
CA SER A 64 -15.86 -69.13 -56.93
C SER A 64 -15.05 -69.32 -55.63
N PRO A 65 -14.69 -70.55 -55.19
CA PRO A 65 -13.80 -70.73 -54.05
C PRO A 65 -12.49 -69.95 -54.26
N ASN A 66 -12.12 -69.07 -53.33
CA ASN A 66 -10.98 -68.14 -53.42
C ASN A 66 -11.07 -67.10 -54.56
N ARG A 67 -12.27 -66.62 -54.92
CA ARG A 67 -12.43 -65.50 -55.86
C ARG A 67 -13.67 -64.67 -55.52
N TRP A 68 -13.47 -63.34 -55.47
CA TRP A 68 -14.51 -62.36 -55.22
C TRP A 68 -14.48 -61.29 -56.31
N GLU A 69 -15.63 -60.72 -56.62
CA GLU A 69 -15.74 -59.63 -57.58
C GLU A 69 -16.37 -58.42 -56.91
N VAL A 70 -15.85 -57.25 -57.24
CA VAL A 70 -16.42 -55.96 -56.91
C VAL A 70 -16.84 -55.35 -58.23
N GLN A 71 -18.08 -54.89 -58.35
CA GLN A 71 -18.54 -54.09 -59.49
C GLN A 71 -18.74 -52.66 -59.00
N ALA A 72 -17.71 -51.83 -59.16
CA ALA A 72 -17.76 -50.42 -58.79
C ALA A 72 -17.06 -49.55 -59.83
N SER A 73 -17.66 -48.40 -60.13
CA SER A 73 -17.03 -47.34 -60.93
C SER A 73 -16.15 -46.51 -60.00
N ILE A 74 -14.83 -46.68 -60.12
CA ILE A 74 -13.87 -46.04 -59.23
C ILE A 74 -13.03 -45.05 -60.03
N LYS A 75 -13.05 -43.77 -59.62
CA LYS A 75 -12.14 -42.77 -60.18
C LYS A 75 -10.77 -42.94 -59.54
N LEU A 76 -9.78 -43.32 -60.33
CA LEU A 76 -8.38 -43.46 -59.89
C LEU A 76 -7.69 -42.09 -59.88
N PRO A 77 -6.76 -41.83 -58.95
CA PRO A 77 -5.90 -40.65 -58.99
C PRO A 77 -5.01 -40.65 -60.26
N GLU A 78 -4.76 -39.48 -60.85
CA GLU A 78 -4.04 -39.35 -62.14
C GLU A 78 -2.58 -39.89 -62.12
N GLU A 79 -1.99 -40.15 -60.95
CA GLU A 79 -0.59 -40.58 -60.77
C GLU A 79 -0.41 -41.83 -59.86
N ALA A 80 -1.47 -42.61 -59.61
CA ALA A 80 -1.35 -43.80 -58.76
C ALA A 80 -0.87 -45.02 -59.55
N ASP A 81 0.32 -45.54 -59.24
CA ASP A 81 0.82 -46.83 -59.76
C ASP A 81 0.31 -48.03 -58.94
N GLU A 82 -0.03 -47.81 -57.68
CA GLU A 82 -0.48 -48.84 -56.74
C GLU A 82 -1.54 -48.29 -55.76
N LEU A 83 -2.55 -49.10 -55.38
CA LEU A 83 -3.54 -48.76 -54.35
C LEU A 83 -3.57 -49.79 -53.21
N ASN A 84 -3.47 -49.33 -51.97
CA ASN A 84 -3.55 -50.22 -50.81
C ASN A 84 -5.00 -50.60 -50.49
N VAL A 85 -5.22 -51.87 -50.17
CA VAL A 85 -6.54 -52.42 -49.83
C VAL A 85 -6.50 -53.24 -48.56
N VAL A 86 -7.60 -53.19 -47.80
CA VAL A 86 -7.84 -54.02 -46.63
C VAL A 86 -9.12 -54.82 -46.85
N ALA A 87 -9.02 -56.15 -46.74
CA ALA A 87 -10.14 -57.07 -46.86
C ALA A 87 -10.75 -57.35 -45.48
N LYS A 88 -12.09 -57.31 -45.38
CA LYS A 88 -12.86 -57.55 -44.16
C LYS A 88 -13.86 -58.69 -44.32
N SER A 89 -14.14 -59.41 -43.24
CA SER A 89 -15.12 -60.50 -43.17
C SER A 89 -16.56 -60.01 -43.07
N ASP A 90 -17.51 -60.93 -43.16
CA ASP A 90 -18.95 -60.65 -42.95
C ASP A 90 -19.22 -60.07 -41.55
N GLU A 91 -18.37 -60.38 -40.58
CA GLU A 91 -18.42 -59.86 -39.20
C GLU A 91 -17.62 -58.55 -39.03
N GLY A 92 -17.03 -58.03 -40.11
CA GLY A 92 -16.22 -56.81 -40.12
C GLY A 92 -14.76 -57.01 -39.68
N ALA A 93 -14.31 -58.26 -39.46
CA ALA A 93 -12.93 -58.55 -39.05
C ALA A 93 -11.98 -58.43 -40.24
N GLU A 94 -10.90 -57.66 -40.10
CA GLU A 94 -9.89 -57.48 -41.16
C GLU A 94 -9.08 -58.79 -41.37
N ILE A 95 -9.22 -59.40 -42.55
CA ILE A 95 -8.69 -60.74 -42.85
C ILE A 95 -7.36 -60.70 -43.61
N GLY A 96 -7.06 -59.61 -44.31
CA GLY A 96 -5.81 -59.47 -45.07
C GLY A 96 -5.65 -58.08 -45.69
N SER A 97 -4.43 -57.76 -46.11
CA SER A 97 -4.13 -56.51 -46.81
C SER A 97 -3.29 -56.77 -48.06
N ALA A 98 -3.45 -55.94 -49.08
CA ALA A 98 -2.71 -56.05 -50.34
C ALA A 98 -2.51 -54.69 -51.00
N CYS A 99 -1.63 -54.67 -52.01
CA CYS A 99 -1.52 -53.58 -52.96
C CYS A 99 -2.17 -54.02 -54.29
N LEU A 100 -3.05 -53.19 -54.82
CA LEU A 100 -3.56 -53.25 -56.18
C LEU A 100 -2.53 -52.58 -57.09
N ASP A 101 -1.78 -53.35 -57.86
CA ASP A 101 -0.95 -52.82 -58.94
C ASP A 101 -1.86 -52.35 -60.08
N LEU A 102 -1.75 -51.08 -60.44
CA LEU A 102 -2.56 -50.45 -61.48
C LEU A 102 -1.95 -50.63 -62.88
N ASN A 103 -0.75 -51.20 -63.01
CA ASN A 103 -0.03 -51.46 -64.27
C ASN A 103 0.45 -52.92 -64.42
N PRO A 104 -0.43 -53.88 -64.77
CA PRO A 104 -0.03 -55.26 -64.99
C PRO A 104 0.66 -55.40 -66.36
N GLY A 105 2.00 -55.37 -66.40
CA GLY A 105 2.76 -55.63 -67.62
C GLY A 105 2.58 -57.06 -68.15
N GLY A 106 1.81 -57.22 -69.24
CA GLY A 106 1.91 -58.37 -70.15
C GLY A 106 0.59 -59.08 -70.51
N GLY A 107 -0.14 -58.57 -71.52
CA GLY A 107 -1.24 -59.30 -72.17
C GLY A 107 -2.20 -58.40 -72.95
N GLU A 108 -2.11 -58.45 -74.28
CA GLU A 108 -3.00 -57.90 -75.33
C GLU A 108 -3.80 -56.62 -75.03
N SER A 109 -3.31 -55.51 -75.60
CA SER A 109 -4.04 -54.27 -75.81
C SER A 109 -5.21 -54.46 -76.78
N ALA A 110 -6.44 -54.44 -76.27
CA ALA A 110 -7.63 -54.23 -77.09
C ALA A 110 -7.97 -52.74 -77.15
N GLN A 111 -7.48 -52.05 -78.19
CA GLN A 111 -7.98 -50.73 -78.57
C GLN A 111 -9.34 -50.87 -79.26
N SER A 112 -10.42 -50.42 -78.62
CA SER A 112 -11.56 -49.80 -79.32
C SER A 112 -12.35 -48.86 -78.38
N GLY A 113 -12.82 -47.75 -78.94
CA GLY A 113 -13.51 -46.60 -78.34
C GLY A 113 -14.34 -46.76 -77.06
N SER A 114 -14.24 -45.72 -76.23
CA SER A 114 -15.00 -45.43 -75.00
C SER A 114 -14.97 -46.47 -73.88
N GLY A 115 -14.23 -46.16 -72.81
CA GLY A 115 -14.22 -46.93 -71.55
C GLY A 115 -13.22 -48.09 -71.56
N CYS A 116 -11.93 -47.78 -71.36
CA CYS A 116 -10.90 -48.82 -71.22
C CYS A 116 -11.08 -49.54 -69.88
N VAL A 117 -11.44 -50.83 -69.93
CA VAL A 117 -11.55 -51.73 -68.77
C VAL A 117 -10.19 -52.40 -68.56
N THR A 118 -9.46 -52.02 -67.51
CA THR A 118 -8.26 -52.75 -67.08
C THR A 118 -8.66 -53.69 -65.95
N ARG A 119 -8.60 -55.01 -66.20
CA ARG A 119 -8.74 -56.02 -65.14
C ARG A 119 -7.52 -55.90 -64.20
N MET A 120 -7.75 -55.46 -62.97
CA MET A 120 -6.70 -55.35 -61.93
C MET A 120 -6.82 -56.50 -60.95
N ARG A 121 -5.73 -57.25 -60.76
CA ARG A 121 -5.69 -58.43 -59.89
C ARG A 121 -5.08 -58.05 -58.54
N ALA A 122 -5.90 -57.94 -57.48
CA ALA A 122 -5.39 -57.82 -56.12
C ALA A 122 -5.21 -59.21 -55.50
N ILE A 123 -3.96 -59.63 -55.29
CA ILE A 123 -3.65 -60.85 -54.53
C ILE A 123 -3.65 -60.47 -53.05
N VAL A 124 -4.78 -60.67 -52.37
CA VAL A 124 -4.84 -60.58 -50.91
C VAL A 124 -4.24 -61.84 -50.31
N ARG A 125 -2.99 -61.75 -49.88
CA ARG A 125 -2.34 -62.78 -49.06
C ARG A 125 -3.10 -62.82 -47.74
N GLY A 126 -3.49 -64.01 -47.27
CA GLY A 126 -4.29 -64.21 -46.06
C GLY A 126 -3.59 -63.86 -44.74
N GLU A 127 -2.54 -63.04 -44.78
CA GLU A 127 -1.79 -62.55 -43.63
C GLU A 127 -1.85 -61.02 -43.64
N ALA A 128 -2.47 -60.45 -42.61
CA ALA A 128 -2.53 -59.02 -42.40
C ALA A 128 -1.11 -58.43 -42.31
N ASN A 129 -0.69 -57.65 -43.32
CA ASN A 129 0.66 -57.08 -43.37
C ASN A 129 0.74 -55.81 -42.50
N PRO A 130 1.49 -55.81 -41.38
CA PRO A 130 1.58 -54.67 -40.48
C PRO A 130 2.15 -53.41 -41.15
N GLY A 131 3.01 -53.55 -42.17
CA GLY A 131 3.59 -52.45 -42.93
C GLY A 131 2.55 -51.62 -43.69
N VAL A 132 1.52 -52.28 -44.23
CA VAL A 132 0.43 -51.61 -44.95
C VAL A 132 -0.43 -50.80 -43.98
N PHE A 133 -0.82 -51.39 -42.84
CA PHE A 133 -1.58 -50.69 -41.79
C PHE A 133 -0.83 -49.49 -41.23
N GLY A 134 0.47 -49.63 -40.96
CA GLY A 134 1.31 -48.52 -40.49
C GLY A 134 1.43 -47.39 -41.52
N THR A 135 1.56 -47.72 -42.81
CA THR A 135 1.65 -46.72 -43.89
C THR A 135 0.34 -45.94 -44.06
N LEU A 136 -0.80 -46.65 -44.07
CA LEU A 136 -2.13 -46.04 -44.14
C LEU A 136 -2.42 -45.17 -42.91
N GLY A 137 -2.06 -45.66 -41.73
CA GLY A 137 -2.17 -44.91 -40.49
C GLY A 137 -1.36 -43.61 -40.51
N ALA A 138 -0.13 -43.65 -41.01
CA ALA A 138 0.72 -42.46 -41.19
C ALA A 138 0.15 -41.47 -42.22
N GLN A 139 -0.49 -41.95 -43.30
CA GLN A 139 -1.18 -41.10 -44.27
C GLN A 139 -2.38 -40.39 -43.63
N CYS A 140 -3.19 -41.10 -42.84
CA CYS A 140 -4.33 -40.52 -42.11
C CYS A 140 -3.85 -39.46 -41.09
N LEU A 141 -2.74 -39.72 -40.39
CA LEU A 141 -2.13 -38.76 -39.47
C LEU A 141 -1.66 -37.49 -40.20
N ARG A 142 -0.98 -37.64 -41.35
CA ARG A 142 -0.56 -36.47 -42.16
C ARG A 142 -1.75 -35.68 -42.70
N ARG A 143 -2.84 -36.35 -43.08
CA ARG A 143 -4.06 -35.66 -43.50
C ARG A 143 -4.71 -34.92 -42.33
N PHE A 144 -4.79 -35.53 -41.16
CA PHE A 144 -5.26 -34.83 -39.96
C PHE A 144 -4.45 -33.55 -39.68
N GLN A 145 -3.13 -33.59 -39.89
CA GLN A 145 -2.28 -32.41 -39.71
C GLN A 145 -2.63 -31.27 -40.67
N SER A 146 -3.19 -31.54 -41.85
CA SER A 146 -3.63 -30.52 -42.81
C SER A 146 -5.12 -30.16 -42.71
N THR A 147 -6.00 -31.11 -42.40
CA THR A 147 -7.46 -30.94 -42.39
C THR A 147 -8.04 -30.65 -41.00
N ALA A 148 -7.32 -31.05 -39.94
CA ALA A 148 -7.79 -31.09 -38.56
C ALA A 148 -9.07 -31.92 -38.32
N ASP A 149 -9.42 -32.84 -39.23
CA ASP A 149 -10.63 -33.67 -39.11
C ASP A 149 -10.47 -34.80 -38.07
N LEU A 150 -11.32 -34.80 -37.05
CA LEU A 150 -11.27 -35.80 -35.98
C LEU A 150 -11.52 -37.24 -36.46
N THR A 151 -12.16 -37.45 -37.62
CA THR A 151 -12.31 -38.81 -38.18
C THR A 151 -10.98 -39.34 -38.71
N ASP A 152 -10.10 -38.48 -39.21
CA ASP A 152 -8.79 -38.84 -39.74
C ASP A 152 -7.86 -39.31 -38.63
N ILE A 153 -7.86 -38.62 -37.50
CA ILE A 153 -7.03 -39.01 -36.36
C ILE A 153 -7.55 -40.28 -35.68
N ALA A 154 -8.87 -40.48 -35.65
CA ALA A 154 -9.46 -41.73 -35.15
C ALA A 154 -9.09 -42.91 -36.04
N CYS A 155 -9.15 -42.74 -37.37
CA CYS A 155 -8.72 -43.73 -38.35
C CYS A 155 -7.21 -44.02 -38.23
N ALA A 156 -6.38 -42.99 -38.10
CA ALA A 156 -4.94 -43.13 -37.90
C ALA A 156 -4.61 -43.96 -36.65
N ILE A 157 -5.25 -43.65 -35.51
CA ILE A 157 -5.05 -44.40 -34.26
C ILE A 157 -5.43 -45.87 -34.45
N ALA A 158 -6.59 -46.16 -35.03
CA ALA A 158 -7.05 -47.54 -35.23
C ALA A 158 -6.10 -48.36 -36.13
N LEU A 159 -5.69 -47.80 -37.28
CA LEU A 159 -4.79 -48.48 -38.22
C LEU A 159 -3.39 -48.69 -37.63
N ILE A 160 -2.84 -47.70 -36.91
CA ILE A 160 -1.52 -47.84 -36.30
C ILE A 160 -1.58 -48.82 -35.11
N GLN A 161 -2.64 -48.80 -34.29
CA GLN A 161 -2.84 -49.81 -33.25
C GLN A 161 -2.84 -51.21 -33.83
N LYS A 162 -3.52 -51.41 -34.97
CA LYS A 162 -3.54 -52.70 -35.64
C LYS A 162 -2.17 -53.12 -36.14
N ALA A 163 -1.40 -52.19 -36.70
CA ALA A 163 0.00 -52.43 -37.08
C ALA A 163 0.86 -52.85 -35.88
N VAL A 164 0.66 -52.23 -34.71
CA VAL A 164 1.37 -52.59 -33.47
C VAL A 164 0.97 -53.99 -32.99
N GLU A 165 -0.33 -54.34 -33.00
CA GLU A 165 -0.83 -55.67 -32.58
C GLU A 165 -0.25 -56.82 -33.43
N LEU A 166 -0.15 -56.61 -34.74
CA LEU A 166 0.31 -57.62 -35.69
C LEU A 166 1.83 -57.73 -35.78
N THR A 167 2.57 -56.81 -35.17
CA THR A 167 4.03 -56.77 -35.24
C THR A 167 4.66 -57.31 -33.95
N PRO A 168 5.52 -58.35 -34.00
CA PRO A 168 6.22 -58.84 -32.81
C PRO A 168 7.11 -57.76 -32.17
N PRO A 169 7.24 -57.70 -30.84
CA PRO A 169 8.01 -56.64 -30.15
C PRO A 169 9.50 -56.56 -30.50
N ARG A 170 10.09 -57.63 -31.06
CA ARG A 170 11.50 -57.69 -31.50
C ARG A 170 11.69 -57.28 -32.96
N HIS A 171 10.61 -56.99 -33.68
CA HIS A 171 10.67 -56.62 -35.08
C HIS A 171 11.23 -55.19 -35.24
N PRO A 172 12.12 -54.92 -36.22
CA PRO A 172 12.78 -53.61 -36.36
C PRO A 172 11.84 -52.41 -36.51
N VAL A 173 10.66 -52.60 -37.12
CA VAL A 173 9.67 -51.53 -37.39
C VAL A 173 8.68 -51.34 -36.22
N PHE A 174 8.66 -52.25 -35.24
CA PHE A 174 7.76 -52.17 -34.09
C PHE A 174 7.84 -50.82 -33.33
N PRO A 175 9.04 -50.27 -33.06
CA PRO A 175 9.13 -48.99 -32.37
C PRO A 175 8.66 -47.79 -33.21
N ASP A 176 8.75 -47.86 -34.54
CA ASP A 176 8.28 -46.81 -35.44
C ASP A 176 6.75 -46.70 -35.40
N PHE A 177 6.04 -47.84 -35.39
CA PHE A 177 4.59 -47.85 -35.22
C PHE A 177 4.16 -47.31 -33.86
N LEU A 178 4.87 -47.66 -32.79
CA LEU A 178 4.61 -47.10 -31.46
C LEU A 178 4.86 -45.58 -31.39
N THR A 179 5.89 -45.09 -32.09
CA THR A 179 6.19 -43.65 -32.19
C THR A 179 5.07 -42.90 -32.91
N ASN A 180 4.61 -43.44 -34.04
CA ASN A 180 3.48 -42.88 -34.79
C ASN A 180 2.16 -42.94 -34.00
N LEU A 181 1.94 -44.01 -33.24
CA LEU A 181 0.77 -44.15 -32.38
C LEU A 181 0.76 -43.09 -31.29
N GLY A 182 1.90 -42.88 -30.62
CA GLY A 182 2.08 -41.83 -29.63
C GLY A 182 1.83 -40.43 -30.20
N ALA A 183 2.39 -40.14 -31.38
CA ALA A 183 2.16 -38.89 -32.09
C ALA A 183 0.68 -38.67 -32.44
N ALA A 184 -0.04 -39.72 -32.83
CA ALA A 184 -1.47 -39.65 -33.15
C ALA A 184 -2.32 -39.35 -31.91
N PHE A 185 -2.06 -40.01 -30.78
CA PHE A 185 -2.72 -39.71 -29.52
C PHE A 185 -2.44 -38.29 -29.04
N LEU A 186 -1.18 -37.84 -29.09
CA LEU A 186 -0.81 -36.47 -28.71
C LEU A 186 -1.50 -35.42 -29.62
N SER A 187 -1.59 -35.70 -30.91
CA SER A 187 -2.28 -34.85 -31.89
C SER A 187 -3.79 -34.74 -31.60
N ARG A 188 -4.44 -35.86 -31.22
CA ARG A 188 -5.84 -35.86 -30.78
C ARG A 188 -6.02 -35.12 -29.45
N PHE A 189 -5.08 -35.27 -28.53
CA PHE A 189 -5.07 -34.53 -27.26
C PHE A 189 -5.05 -33.01 -27.47
N HIS A 190 -4.18 -32.50 -28.36
CA HIS A 190 -4.11 -31.06 -28.60
C HIS A 190 -5.43 -30.44 -29.06
N ARG A 191 -6.33 -31.24 -29.65
CA ARG A 191 -7.69 -30.80 -30.05
C ARG A 191 -8.75 -31.05 -28.96
N THR A 192 -8.74 -32.22 -28.34
CA THR A 192 -9.81 -32.65 -27.44
C THR A 192 -9.56 -32.32 -25.98
N ARG A 193 -8.30 -32.04 -25.61
CA ARG A 193 -7.80 -31.91 -24.23
C ARG A 193 -8.12 -33.13 -23.33
N ASN A 194 -8.39 -34.30 -23.93
CA ASN A 194 -8.69 -35.51 -23.18
C ASN A 194 -7.43 -36.12 -22.54
N ILE A 195 -7.38 -36.17 -21.21
CA ILE A 195 -6.23 -36.67 -20.45
C ILE A 195 -5.88 -38.13 -20.77
N SER A 196 -6.87 -38.97 -21.13
CA SER A 196 -6.59 -40.36 -21.47
C SER A 196 -5.66 -40.47 -22.67
N ASP A 197 -5.78 -39.56 -23.64
CA ASP A 197 -4.97 -39.60 -24.85
C ASP A 197 -3.49 -39.34 -24.54
N VAL A 198 -3.19 -38.44 -23.61
CA VAL A 198 -1.81 -38.21 -23.17
C VAL A 198 -1.24 -39.42 -22.45
N SER A 199 -2.02 -40.09 -21.60
CA SER A 199 -1.59 -41.33 -20.95
C SER A 199 -1.30 -42.45 -21.96
N HIS A 200 -2.17 -42.64 -22.96
CA HIS A 200 -1.93 -43.61 -24.03
C HIS A 200 -0.71 -43.23 -24.90
N ALA A 201 -0.50 -41.94 -25.14
CA ALA A 201 0.69 -41.46 -25.85
C ALA A 201 1.97 -41.80 -25.08
N ILE A 202 2.02 -41.50 -23.77
CA ILE A 202 3.16 -41.80 -22.90
C ILE A 202 3.45 -43.30 -22.88
N ASP A 203 2.42 -44.15 -22.74
CA ASP A 203 2.59 -45.61 -22.72
C ASP A 203 3.16 -46.13 -24.06
N ALA A 204 2.64 -45.65 -25.19
CA ALA A 204 3.13 -46.05 -26.51
C ALA A 204 4.57 -45.58 -26.74
N LEU A 205 4.89 -44.33 -26.40
CA LEU A 205 6.20 -43.73 -26.60
C LEU A 205 7.27 -44.30 -25.65
N GLN A 206 6.90 -44.63 -24.41
CA GLN A 206 7.82 -45.29 -23.49
C GLN A 206 8.17 -46.70 -23.99
N LYS A 207 7.20 -47.44 -24.53
CA LYS A 207 7.46 -48.72 -25.20
C LYS A 207 8.34 -48.53 -26.43
N ALA A 208 8.10 -47.50 -27.25
CA ALA A 208 8.94 -47.19 -28.41
C ALA A 208 10.40 -46.94 -27.99
N VAL A 209 10.61 -46.08 -26.99
CA VAL A 209 11.94 -45.72 -26.47
C VAL A 209 12.67 -46.93 -25.87
N ASN A 210 11.95 -47.83 -25.20
CA ASN A 210 12.54 -49.03 -24.59
C ASN A 210 12.90 -50.11 -25.64
N SER A 211 12.18 -50.15 -26.77
CA SER A 211 12.38 -51.11 -27.85
C SER A 211 13.33 -50.63 -28.96
N THR A 212 13.73 -49.35 -28.94
CA THR A 212 14.59 -48.76 -29.97
C THR A 212 16.06 -48.76 -29.54
N PRO A 213 16.98 -49.37 -30.31
CA PRO A 213 18.42 -49.27 -30.05
C PRO A 213 18.93 -47.83 -30.12
N SER A 214 19.95 -47.48 -29.33
CA SER A 214 20.54 -46.13 -29.30
C SER A 214 21.13 -45.65 -30.63
N SER A 215 21.44 -46.55 -31.56
CA SER A 215 21.95 -46.26 -32.89
C SER A 215 20.87 -45.95 -33.94
N ASN A 216 19.58 -46.09 -33.60
CA ASN A 216 18.49 -45.84 -34.53
C ASN A 216 18.14 -44.35 -34.59
N ALA A 217 18.11 -43.78 -35.79
CA ALA A 217 17.80 -42.37 -36.04
C ALA A 217 16.41 -41.94 -35.53
N ASN A 218 15.45 -42.86 -35.44
CA ASN A 218 14.08 -42.55 -35.01
C ASN A 218 13.92 -42.45 -33.48
N LEU A 219 14.93 -42.85 -32.69
CA LEU A 219 14.89 -42.73 -31.23
C LEU A 219 14.73 -41.27 -30.78
N HIS A 220 15.31 -40.32 -31.51
CA HIS A 220 15.19 -38.88 -31.20
C HIS A 220 13.72 -38.45 -31.25
N SER A 221 12.97 -38.84 -32.28
CA SER A 221 11.57 -38.43 -32.48
C SER A 221 10.66 -39.05 -31.43
N ALA A 222 10.94 -40.29 -31.02
CA ALA A 222 10.24 -40.96 -29.93
C ALA A 222 10.45 -40.24 -28.58
N LEU A 223 11.69 -39.87 -28.26
CA LEU A 223 12.03 -39.12 -27.04
C LEU A 223 11.44 -37.71 -27.05
N GLU A 224 11.42 -37.04 -28.19
CA GLU A 224 10.81 -35.72 -28.34
C GLU A 224 9.30 -35.76 -28.07
N ASN A 225 8.58 -36.68 -28.73
CA ASN A 225 7.15 -36.87 -28.52
C ASN A 225 6.83 -37.29 -27.08
N LEU A 226 7.72 -38.07 -26.46
CA LEU A 226 7.60 -38.47 -25.06
C LEU A 226 7.72 -37.25 -24.13
N GLY A 227 8.70 -36.39 -24.38
CA GLY A 227 8.86 -35.13 -23.66
C GLY A 227 7.64 -34.23 -23.77
N PHE A 228 7.05 -34.11 -24.97
CA PHE A 228 5.80 -33.36 -25.16
C PHE A 228 4.61 -33.96 -24.42
N SER A 229 4.50 -35.29 -24.41
CA SER A 229 3.38 -35.97 -23.76
C SER A 229 3.45 -35.79 -22.24
N PHE A 230 4.65 -35.92 -21.64
CA PHE A 230 4.83 -35.62 -20.23
C PHE A 230 4.54 -34.15 -19.89
N ARG A 231 5.04 -33.20 -20.69
CA ARG A 231 4.72 -31.77 -20.50
C ARG A 231 3.21 -31.51 -20.58
N ALA A 232 2.54 -32.08 -21.57
CA ALA A 232 1.09 -31.94 -21.75
C ALA A 232 0.30 -32.50 -20.55
N ARG A 233 0.75 -33.62 -19.98
CA ARG A 233 0.12 -34.19 -18.78
C ARG A 233 0.37 -33.28 -17.57
N PHE A 234 1.60 -32.80 -17.38
CA PHE A 234 1.93 -31.85 -16.34
C PHE A 234 1.07 -30.58 -16.40
N GLU A 235 0.88 -30.00 -17.59
CA GLU A 235 0.06 -28.78 -17.76
C GLU A 235 -1.38 -28.99 -17.26
N LEU A 236 -1.91 -30.22 -17.32
CA LEU A 236 -3.23 -30.57 -16.81
C LEU A 236 -3.26 -30.98 -15.32
N THR A 237 -2.28 -31.77 -14.87
CA THR A 237 -2.31 -32.41 -13.55
C THR A 237 -1.53 -31.65 -12.49
N GLY A 238 -0.50 -30.90 -12.89
CA GLY A 238 0.50 -30.33 -12.00
C GLY A 238 1.45 -31.35 -11.36
N ASP A 239 1.50 -32.60 -11.84
CA ASP A 239 2.36 -33.65 -11.27
C ASP A 239 3.84 -33.42 -11.63
N HIS A 240 4.64 -33.03 -10.64
CA HIS A 240 6.06 -32.72 -10.83
C HIS A 240 6.92 -33.89 -11.33
N SER A 241 6.48 -35.14 -11.17
CA SER A 241 7.18 -36.30 -11.74
C SER A 241 7.18 -36.26 -13.27
N ASP A 242 6.15 -35.69 -13.89
CA ASP A 242 6.03 -35.55 -15.33
C ASP A 242 7.01 -34.50 -15.89
N ILE A 243 7.27 -33.40 -15.19
CA ILE A 243 8.29 -32.44 -15.63
C ILE A 243 9.67 -33.05 -15.59
N ALA A 244 10.01 -33.76 -14.51
CA ALA A 244 11.31 -34.41 -14.40
C ALA A 244 11.49 -35.44 -15.53
N ALA A 245 10.44 -36.19 -15.86
CA ALA A 245 10.43 -37.11 -16.99
C ALA A 245 10.52 -36.41 -18.35
N ALA A 246 9.85 -35.27 -18.54
CA ALA A 246 9.92 -34.47 -19.75
C ALA A 246 11.34 -33.90 -19.97
N VAL A 247 11.95 -33.34 -18.92
CA VAL A 247 13.34 -32.84 -18.93
C VAL A 247 14.31 -33.97 -19.29
N ALA A 248 14.16 -35.14 -18.65
CA ALA A 248 14.99 -36.30 -18.93
C ALA A 248 14.84 -36.80 -20.39
N ALA A 249 13.62 -36.80 -20.92
CA ALA A 249 13.35 -37.20 -22.30
C ALA A 249 13.99 -36.24 -23.31
N PHE A 250 13.81 -34.91 -23.14
CA PHE A 250 14.42 -33.91 -24.01
C PHE A 250 15.95 -33.89 -23.90
N GLN A 251 16.52 -34.03 -22.69
CA GLN A 251 17.97 -34.10 -22.51
C GLN A 251 18.56 -35.33 -23.21
N ARG A 252 17.91 -36.48 -23.06
CA ARG A 252 18.34 -37.72 -23.74
C ARG A 252 18.19 -37.62 -25.26
N ALA A 253 17.19 -36.88 -25.77
CA ALA A 253 17.06 -36.59 -27.20
C ALA A 253 18.22 -35.70 -27.71
N ILE A 254 18.61 -34.69 -26.93
CA ILE A 254 19.76 -33.81 -27.22
C ILE A 254 21.06 -34.63 -27.28
N ASP A 255 21.27 -35.53 -26.32
CA ASP A 255 22.52 -36.30 -26.19
C ASP A 255 22.76 -37.27 -27.37
N ILE A 256 21.69 -37.78 -27.99
CA ILE A 256 21.78 -38.71 -29.13
C ILE A 256 21.72 -38.03 -30.50
N THR A 257 21.31 -36.75 -30.55
CA THR A 257 21.16 -36.01 -31.80
C THR A 257 22.49 -35.33 -32.16
N PRO A 258 23.07 -35.58 -33.35
CA PRO A 258 24.30 -34.91 -33.77
C PRO A 258 24.15 -33.37 -33.75
N PRO A 259 25.25 -32.61 -33.54
CA PRO A 259 25.20 -31.16 -33.58
C PRO A 259 24.64 -30.64 -34.91
N GLY A 260 23.58 -29.82 -34.87
CA GLY A 260 22.89 -29.29 -36.05
C GLY A 260 21.52 -28.66 -35.74
N HIS A 261 20.75 -28.30 -36.78
CA HIS A 261 19.44 -27.62 -36.66
C HIS A 261 18.43 -28.38 -35.76
N LEU A 262 18.45 -29.71 -35.81
CA LEU A 262 17.58 -30.54 -34.97
C LEU A 262 17.88 -30.38 -33.46
N ASN A 263 19.15 -30.12 -33.11
CA ASN A 263 19.59 -29.94 -31.73
C ASN A 263 19.20 -28.55 -31.18
N LEU A 264 19.24 -27.52 -32.03
CA LEU A 264 18.76 -26.15 -31.73
C LEU A 264 17.29 -26.13 -31.31
N VAL A 265 16.44 -26.79 -32.10
CA VAL A 265 15.00 -26.88 -31.83
C VAL A 265 14.73 -27.56 -30.48
N LEU A 266 15.52 -28.59 -30.14
CA LEU A 266 15.43 -29.28 -28.85
C LEU A 266 15.88 -28.40 -27.67
N PHE A 267 16.97 -27.64 -27.80
CA PHE A 267 17.39 -26.67 -26.77
C PHE A 267 16.32 -25.59 -26.53
N ALA A 268 15.73 -25.05 -27.60
CA ALA A 268 14.65 -24.07 -27.51
C ALA A 268 13.43 -24.62 -26.74
N LYS A 269 13.07 -25.88 -27.00
CA LYS A 269 11.96 -26.58 -26.34
C LYS A 269 12.25 -26.83 -24.86
N LEU A 270 13.44 -27.34 -24.54
CA LEU A 270 13.86 -27.58 -23.16
C LEU A 270 13.96 -26.28 -22.34
N GLY A 271 14.45 -25.20 -22.95
CA GLY A 271 14.51 -23.88 -22.32
C GLY A 271 13.13 -23.34 -21.93
N ARG A 272 12.15 -23.48 -22.83
CA ARG A 272 10.74 -23.10 -22.56
C ARG A 272 10.08 -23.98 -21.49
N LEU A 273 10.43 -25.27 -21.43
CA LEU A 273 9.94 -26.17 -20.38
C LEU A 273 10.43 -25.73 -19.00
N HIS A 274 11.72 -25.40 -18.86
CA HIS A 274 12.27 -24.88 -17.60
C HIS A 274 11.61 -23.55 -17.18
N MET A 275 11.33 -22.66 -18.13
CA MET A 275 10.60 -21.41 -17.84
C MET A 275 9.18 -21.70 -17.30
N SER A 276 8.44 -22.61 -17.94
CA SER A 276 7.10 -22.97 -17.48
C SER A 276 7.10 -23.63 -16.09
N ASN A 277 8.15 -24.42 -15.78
CA ASN A 277 8.33 -24.94 -14.43
C ASN A 277 8.57 -23.81 -13.42
N PHE A 278 9.49 -22.89 -13.77
CA PHE A 278 9.80 -21.72 -12.95
C PHE A 278 8.55 -20.87 -12.64
N GLU A 279 7.65 -20.65 -13.59
CA GLU A 279 6.41 -19.89 -13.35
C GLU A 279 5.52 -20.51 -12.26
N ARG A 280 5.65 -21.82 -12.00
CA ARG A 280 4.89 -22.53 -10.96
C ARG A 280 5.65 -22.74 -9.66
N THR A 281 6.96 -22.97 -9.74
CA THR A 281 7.82 -23.28 -8.58
C THR A 281 8.50 -22.05 -7.99
N ASN A 282 8.71 -21.01 -8.80
CA ASN A 282 9.57 -19.86 -8.53
C ASN A 282 11.01 -20.27 -8.12
N ASP A 283 11.49 -21.44 -8.58
CA ASP A 283 12.83 -21.97 -8.25
C ASP A 283 13.93 -21.33 -9.11
N LEU A 284 14.98 -20.83 -8.44
CA LEU A 284 16.16 -20.25 -9.08
C LEU A 284 16.90 -21.25 -9.99
N ALA A 285 16.87 -22.55 -9.66
CA ALA A 285 17.51 -23.58 -10.48
C ALA A 285 16.84 -23.70 -11.86
N ASP A 286 15.51 -23.68 -11.90
CA ASP A 286 14.73 -23.76 -13.14
C ASP A 286 15.03 -22.59 -14.07
N ILE A 287 14.98 -21.35 -13.57
CA ILE A 287 15.26 -20.18 -14.41
C ILE A 287 16.72 -20.13 -14.86
N THR A 288 17.65 -20.63 -14.02
CA THR A 288 19.06 -20.73 -14.38
C THR A 288 19.29 -21.75 -15.49
N ASN A 289 18.61 -22.89 -15.44
CA ASN A 289 18.61 -23.89 -16.50
C ASN A 289 17.97 -23.33 -17.78
N ALA A 290 16.84 -22.64 -17.68
CA ALA A 290 16.18 -22.00 -18.83
C ALA A 290 17.12 -21.03 -19.56
N VAL A 291 17.79 -20.12 -18.82
CA VAL A 291 18.78 -19.18 -19.39
C VAL A 291 19.93 -19.92 -20.05
N THR A 292 20.46 -20.97 -19.42
CA THR A 292 21.60 -21.72 -19.94
C THR A 292 21.25 -22.44 -21.25
N THR A 293 20.07 -23.07 -21.29
CA THR A 293 19.59 -23.84 -22.44
C THR A 293 19.18 -22.93 -23.59
N LEU A 294 18.46 -21.82 -23.33
CA LEU A 294 18.10 -20.84 -24.37
C LEU A 294 19.32 -20.12 -24.92
N ARG A 295 20.34 -19.85 -24.10
CA ARG A 295 21.60 -19.27 -24.60
C ARG A 295 22.31 -20.21 -25.57
N LYS A 296 22.39 -21.51 -25.26
CA LYS A 296 22.91 -22.51 -26.20
C LYS A 296 22.11 -22.55 -27.51
N ALA A 297 20.78 -22.44 -27.44
CA ALA A 297 19.95 -22.38 -28.64
C ALA A 297 20.31 -21.14 -29.50
N VAL A 298 20.36 -19.96 -28.88
CA VAL A 298 20.73 -18.69 -29.55
C VAL A 298 22.13 -18.76 -30.17
N ASP A 299 23.12 -19.30 -29.45
CA ASP A 299 24.51 -19.38 -29.91
C ASP A 299 24.68 -20.33 -31.11
N LEU A 300 23.80 -21.33 -31.24
CA LEU A 300 23.79 -22.29 -32.35
C LEU A 300 22.93 -21.85 -33.54
N THR A 301 22.14 -20.77 -33.38
CA THR A 301 21.20 -20.28 -34.40
C THR A 301 21.90 -19.30 -35.34
N SER A 302 21.69 -19.45 -36.65
CA SER A 302 22.21 -18.49 -37.64
C SER A 302 21.56 -17.11 -37.44
N PRO A 303 22.28 -15.98 -37.67
CA PRO A 303 21.69 -14.64 -37.63
C PRO A 303 20.50 -14.44 -38.58
N ASP A 304 20.46 -15.19 -39.68
CA ASP A 304 19.40 -15.09 -40.72
C ASP A 304 18.23 -16.06 -40.47
N ASP A 305 18.24 -16.80 -39.36
CA ASP A 305 17.19 -17.76 -39.01
C ASP A 305 15.92 -17.03 -38.54
N THR A 306 14.76 -17.46 -39.05
CA THR A 306 13.45 -16.88 -38.71
C THR A 306 13.05 -17.09 -37.26
N ASP A 307 13.60 -18.11 -36.59
CA ASP A 307 13.27 -18.43 -35.19
C ASP A 307 14.14 -17.65 -34.18
N LEU A 308 15.20 -16.98 -34.64
CA LEU A 308 16.13 -16.27 -33.77
C LEU A 308 15.48 -15.16 -32.92
N PRO A 309 14.57 -14.31 -33.45
CA PRO A 309 13.88 -13.30 -32.64
C PRO A 309 13.10 -13.89 -31.45
N ASP A 310 12.41 -15.01 -31.65
CA ASP A 310 11.65 -15.70 -30.61
C ASP A 310 12.56 -16.30 -29.53
N LEU A 311 13.70 -16.88 -29.92
CA LEU A 311 14.69 -17.39 -28.98
C LEU A 311 15.30 -16.27 -28.13
N LEU A 312 15.62 -15.14 -28.77
CA LEU A 312 16.13 -13.95 -28.08
C LEU A 312 15.10 -13.35 -27.13
N ASN A 313 13.81 -13.35 -27.50
CA ASN A 313 12.73 -12.94 -26.63
C ASN A 313 12.63 -13.83 -25.39
N GLY A 314 12.60 -15.15 -25.58
CA GLY A 314 12.58 -16.11 -24.48
C GLY A 314 13.78 -15.97 -23.57
N LEU A 315 14.99 -15.82 -24.14
CA LEU A 315 16.21 -15.59 -23.37
C LEU A 315 16.13 -14.29 -22.56
N GLY A 316 15.65 -13.20 -23.17
CA GLY A 316 15.49 -11.90 -22.52
C GLY A 316 14.52 -11.95 -21.34
N VAL A 317 13.37 -12.59 -21.50
CA VAL A 317 12.39 -12.81 -20.43
C VAL A 317 13.01 -13.63 -19.29
N CYS A 318 13.67 -14.75 -19.60
CA CYS A 318 14.29 -15.60 -18.58
C CYS A 318 15.39 -14.85 -17.80
N LEU A 319 16.23 -14.07 -18.48
CA LEU A 319 17.25 -13.23 -17.86
C LEU A 319 16.64 -12.17 -16.94
N ARG A 320 15.52 -11.55 -17.34
CA ARG A 320 14.78 -10.60 -16.49
C ARG A 320 14.26 -11.27 -15.21
N HIS A 321 13.71 -12.48 -15.29
CA HIS A 321 13.24 -13.20 -14.10
C HIS A 321 14.39 -13.61 -13.18
N ARG A 322 15.50 -14.11 -13.74
CA ARG A 322 16.71 -14.43 -12.95
C ARG A 322 17.30 -13.19 -12.28
N PHE A 323 17.28 -12.05 -12.96
CA PHE A 323 17.67 -10.77 -12.38
C PHE A 323 16.82 -10.41 -11.16
N LYS A 324 15.49 -10.56 -11.23
CA LYS A 324 14.61 -10.28 -10.09
C LYS A 324 14.92 -11.12 -8.84
N LEU A 325 15.41 -12.35 -9.02
CA LEU A 325 15.76 -13.24 -7.91
C LEU A 325 17.18 -13.02 -7.38
N LYS A 326 18.16 -12.76 -8.26
CA LYS A 326 19.59 -12.73 -7.91
C LYS A 326 20.17 -11.31 -7.78
N GLY A 327 19.55 -10.31 -8.41
CA GLY A 327 20.05 -8.93 -8.49
C GLY A 327 21.29 -8.74 -9.37
N ASP A 328 21.63 -9.72 -10.21
CA ASP A 328 22.85 -9.68 -11.04
C ASP A 328 22.69 -8.72 -12.23
N LEU A 329 23.33 -7.54 -12.15
CA LEU A 329 23.26 -6.50 -13.19
C LEU A 329 23.67 -6.96 -14.59
N SER A 330 24.46 -8.04 -14.70
CA SER A 330 24.80 -8.62 -16.00
C SER A 330 23.59 -9.26 -16.67
N ASP A 331 22.64 -9.81 -15.91
CA ASP A 331 21.44 -10.45 -16.44
C ASP A 331 20.51 -9.44 -17.10
N ILE A 332 20.22 -8.31 -16.42
CA ILE A 332 19.36 -7.29 -17.02
C ILE A 332 20.02 -6.60 -18.21
N THR A 333 21.35 -6.44 -18.18
CA THR A 333 22.10 -5.89 -19.32
C THR A 333 22.03 -6.83 -20.52
N ASN A 334 22.23 -8.14 -20.31
CA ASN A 334 22.12 -9.15 -21.35
C ASN A 334 20.68 -9.30 -21.87
N ALA A 335 19.67 -9.15 -21.01
CA ALA A 335 18.25 -9.19 -21.40
C ALA A 335 17.93 -8.05 -22.38
N VAL A 336 18.35 -6.83 -22.07
CA VAL A 336 18.18 -5.67 -22.97
C VAL A 336 18.90 -5.90 -24.30
N THR A 337 20.13 -6.41 -24.28
CA THR A 337 20.88 -6.71 -25.52
C THR A 337 20.17 -7.77 -26.38
N ALA A 338 19.66 -8.84 -25.78
CA ALA A 338 18.96 -9.90 -26.48
C ALA A 338 17.65 -9.39 -27.10
N LEU A 339 16.83 -8.67 -26.33
CA LEU A 339 15.56 -8.12 -26.81
C LEU A 339 15.74 -7.01 -27.85
N GLN A 340 16.76 -6.16 -27.71
CA GLN A 340 17.09 -5.17 -28.73
C GLN A 340 17.49 -5.84 -30.05
N LYS A 341 18.26 -6.93 -29.98
CA LYS A 341 18.60 -7.72 -31.17
C LYS A 341 17.35 -8.37 -31.79
N ALA A 342 16.44 -8.90 -30.97
CA ALA A 342 15.17 -9.47 -31.45
C ALA A 342 14.33 -8.42 -32.19
N VAL A 343 14.14 -7.24 -31.60
CA VAL A 343 13.42 -6.11 -32.20
C VAL A 343 14.04 -5.69 -33.54
N ASN A 344 15.37 -5.61 -33.61
CA ASN A 344 16.06 -5.20 -34.85
C ASN A 344 15.96 -6.23 -35.99
N LEU A 345 15.77 -7.51 -35.66
CA LEU A 345 15.63 -8.60 -36.64
C LEU A 345 14.17 -8.81 -37.08
N THR A 346 13.21 -8.22 -36.38
CA THR A 346 11.77 -8.42 -36.63
C THR A 346 11.25 -7.32 -37.56
N SER A 347 10.42 -7.70 -38.54
CA SER A 347 9.81 -6.73 -39.46
C SER A 347 8.85 -5.78 -38.73
N PRO A 348 8.74 -4.49 -39.12
CA PRO A 348 7.73 -3.56 -38.59
C PRO A 348 6.28 -4.05 -38.70
N ASP A 349 5.99 -4.87 -39.71
CA ASP A 349 4.66 -5.42 -39.98
C ASP A 349 4.41 -6.77 -39.26
N ASP A 350 5.38 -7.25 -38.48
CA ASP A 350 5.26 -8.50 -37.74
C ASP A 350 4.27 -8.35 -36.57
N ARG A 351 3.43 -9.36 -36.38
CA ARG A 351 2.42 -9.40 -35.30
C ARG A 351 3.06 -9.48 -33.90
N ASP A 352 4.27 -10.02 -33.80
CA ASP A 352 4.95 -10.31 -32.54
C ASP A 352 5.85 -9.14 -32.07
N LEU A 353 6.15 -8.20 -32.97
CA LEU A 353 6.95 -7.00 -32.68
C LEU A 353 6.45 -6.19 -31.46
N PRO A 354 5.14 -5.93 -31.27
CA PRO A 354 4.66 -5.15 -30.13
C PRO A 354 4.96 -5.81 -28.78
N ASP A 355 4.96 -7.15 -28.71
CA ASP A 355 5.29 -7.87 -27.47
C ASP A 355 6.79 -7.87 -27.20
N LEU A 356 7.63 -7.93 -28.24
CA LEU A 356 9.08 -7.71 -28.14
C LEU A 356 9.40 -6.32 -27.58
N LEU A 357 8.76 -5.28 -28.14
CA LEU A 357 8.91 -3.89 -27.69
C LEU A 357 8.46 -3.73 -26.22
N ASN A 358 7.34 -4.37 -25.83
CA ASN A 358 6.88 -4.37 -24.45
C ASN A 358 7.88 -5.02 -23.48
N ASN A 359 8.44 -6.17 -23.85
CA ASN A 359 9.44 -6.87 -23.05
C ASN A 359 10.75 -6.08 -22.93
N LEU A 360 11.20 -5.46 -24.03
CA LEU A 360 12.36 -4.57 -24.06
C LEU A 360 12.15 -3.37 -23.13
N GLY A 361 11.01 -2.70 -23.24
CA GLY A 361 10.63 -1.58 -22.39
C GLY A 361 10.66 -1.94 -20.90
N GLY A 362 10.07 -3.08 -20.52
CA GLY A 362 10.11 -3.57 -19.14
C GLY A 362 11.52 -3.89 -18.63
N CYS A 363 12.42 -4.40 -19.49
CA CYS A 363 13.82 -4.63 -19.11
C CYS A 363 14.59 -3.32 -18.92
N LEU A 364 14.32 -2.31 -19.75
CA LEU A 364 14.91 -0.97 -19.62
C LEU A 364 14.46 -0.28 -18.33
N VAL A 365 13.20 -0.42 -17.93
CA VAL A 365 12.70 0.07 -16.62
C VAL A 365 13.49 -0.56 -15.47
N HIS A 366 13.61 -1.89 -15.43
CA HIS A 366 14.37 -2.56 -14.36
C HIS A 366 15.85 -2.19 -14.37
N ARG A 367 16.46 -1.99 -15.54
CA ARG A 367 17.86 -1.52 -15.60
C ARG A 367 18.00 -0.09 -15.06
N PHE A 368 17.04 0.78 -15.38
CA PHE A 368 16.96 2.14 -14.85
C PHE A 368 16.80 2.18 -13.32
N GLU A 369 15.93 1.34 -12.75
CA GLU A 369 15.73 1.30 -11.29
C GLU A 369 17.03 1.08 -10.52
N HIS A 370 17.95 0.27 -11.07
CA HIS A 370 19.23 -0.04 -10.44
C HIS A 370 20.38 0.90 -10.83
N LYS A 371 20.47 1.36 -12.08
CA LYS A 371 21.57 2.23 -12.54
C LYS A 371 21.26 3.72 -12.48
N GLY A 372 19.98 4.09 -12.50
CA GLY A 372 19.52 5.47 -12.54
C GLY A 372 19.75 6.19 -13.87
N ASP A 373 20.11 5.49 -14.95
CA ASP A 373 20.42 6.11 -16.25
C ASP A 373 19.17 6.66 -16.94
N LEU A 374 19.09 8.00 -17.07
CA LEU A 374 17.95 8.67 -17.70
C LEU A 374 17.73 8.24 -19.16
N SER A 375 18.77 7.80 -19.86
CA SER A 375 18.66 7.29 -21.24
C SER A 375 17.80 6.03 -21.31
N ASP A 376 17.92 5.15 -20.30
CA ASP A 376 17.16 3.89 -20.25
C ASP A 376 15.67 4.15 -20.14
N ILE A 377 15.26 5.05 -19.23
CA ILE A 377 13.84 5.31 -19.02
C ILE A 377 13.20 6.11 -20.16
N LYS A 378 13.98 6.97 -20.83
CA LYS A 378 13.52 7.64 -22.05
C LYS A 378 13.30 6.64 -23.18
N THR A 379 14.27 5.76 -23.40
CA THR A 379 14.18 4.70 -24.41
C THR A 379 13.02 3.75 -24.11
N ALA A 380 12.82 3.39 -22.83
CA ALA A 380 11.70 2.55 -22.39
C ALA A 380 10.34 3.17 -22.77
N ALA A 381 10.13 4.46 -22.44
CA ALA A 381 8.90 5.16 -22.76
C ALA A 381 8.65 5.27 -24.28
N GLU A 382 9.69 5.51 -25.07
CA GLU A 382 9.60 5.56 -26.55
C GLU A 382 9.25 4.17 -27.12
N THR A 383 9.92 3.12 -26.65
CA THR A 383 9.71 1.72 -27.08
C THR A 383 8.30 1.24 -26.73
N LEU A 384 7.82 1.55 -25.52
CA LEU A 384 6.48 1.18 -25.06
C LEU A 384 5.38 1.98 -25.75
N GLN A 385 5.65 3.25 -26.10
CA GLN A 385 4.71 4.03 -26.91
C GLN A 385 4.56 3.39 -28.29
N GLN A 386 5.67 2.99 -28.93
CA GLN A 386 5.64 2.26 -30.20
C GLN A 386 4.86 0.94 -30.08
N ALA A 387 5.05 0.18 -28.99
CA ALA A 387 4.30 -1.05 -28.72
C ALA A 387 2.79 -0.84 -28.57
N VAL A 388 2.38 0.31 -28.04
CA VAL A 388 0.96 0.69 -27.88
C VAL A 388 0.37 1.16 -29.21
N ASP A 389 1.14 1.89 -30.02
CA ASP A 389 0.70 2.41 -31.31
C ASP A 389 0.54 1.28 -32.35
N LEU A 390 1.35 0.23 -32.25
CA LEU A 390 1.21 -1.00 -33.01
C LEU A 390 0.11 -1.88 -32.40
N ASN A 391 -1.11 -1.78 -32.95
CA ASN A 391 -2.28 -2.55 -32.50
C ASN A 391 -2.73 -3.59 -33.57
N PRO A 392 -2.01 -4.71 -33.74
CA PRO A 392 -2.37 -5.72 -34.71
C PRO A 392 -3.72 -6.40 -34.37
N PRO A 393 -4.48 -6.87 -35.39
CA PRO A 393 -5.75 -7.57 -35.16
C PRO A 393 -5.59 -8.76 -34.22
N GLY A 394 -6.29 -8.76 -33.08
CA GLY A 394 -6.20 -9.83 -32.06
C GLY A 394 -5.33 -9.50 -30.83
N SER A 395 -4.59 -8.39 -30.79
CA SER A 395 -3.76 -7.99 -29.64
C SER A 395 -4.51 -7.28 -28.50
N ALA A 396 -5.85 -7.29 -28.52
CA ALA A 396 -6.66 -6.60 -27.50
C ALA A 396 -6.40 -7.12 -26.07
N ALA A 397 -6.00 -8.39 -25.93
CA ALA A 397 -5.71 -9.01 -24.64
C ALA A 397 -4.41 -8.51 -23.98
N SER A 398 -3.39 -8.12 -24.77
CA SER A 398 -2.09 -7.66 -24.26
C SER A 398 -1.95 -6.14 -24.18
N LEU A 399 -2.86 -5.39 -24.83
CA LEU A 399 -2.90 -3.93 -24.76
C LEU A 399 -2.91 -3.36 -23.32
N PRO A 400 -3.64 -3.94 -22.34
CA PRO A 400 -3.59 -3.45 -20.96
C PRO A 400 -2.21 -3.54 -20.32
N ASP A 401 -1.41 -4.57 -20.62
CA ASP A 401 -0.04 -4.71 -20.09
C ASP A 401 0.89 -3.64 -20.68
N ARG A 402 0.80 -3.43 -22.00
CA ARG A 402 1.58 -2.40 -22.70
C ARG A 402 1.27 -1.01 -22.15
N MET A 403 -0.02 -0.70 -21.93
CA MET A 403 -0.47 0.56 -21.34
C MET A 403 0.03 0.72 -19.90
N ASN A 404 -0.02 -0.33 -19.09
CA ASN A 404 0.48 -0.28 -17.71
C ASN A 404 1.99 0.00 -17.67
N ASN A 405 2.77 -0.70 -18.49
CA ASN A 405 4.23 -0.53 -18.54
C ASN A 405 4.63 0.85 -19.11
N LEU A 406 3.88 1.35 -20.10
CA LEU A 406 4.05 2.71 -20.62
C LEU A 406 3.80 3.74 -19.52
N GLY A 407 2.70 3.58 -18.77
CA GLY A 407 2.37 4.44 -17.64
C GLY A 407 3.48 4.48 -16.59
N GLU A 408 4.01 3.30 -16.24
CA GLU A 408 5.10 3.17 -15.27
C GLU A 408 6.37 3.89 -15.75
N SER A 409 6.75 3.70 -17.01
CA SER A 409 7.92 4.35 -17.61
C SER A 409 7.78 5.87 -17.62
N LEU A 410 6.61 6.38 -17.98
CA LEU A 410 6.31 7.81 -17.98
C LEU A 410 6.31 8.40 -16.56
N ARG A 411 5.83 7.66 -15.55
CA ARG A 411 5.89 8.06 -14.14
C ARG A 411 7.34 8.15 -13.66
N PHE A 412 8.19 7.18 -13.99
CA PHE A 412 9.63 7.25 -13.67
C PHE A 412 10.32 8.42 -14.37
N LEU A 413 10.01 8.66 -15.64
CA LEU A 413 10.53 9.80 -16.39
C LEU A 413 10.09 11.13 -15.76
N PHE A 414 8.84 11.23 -15.28
CA PHE A 414 8.38 12.36 -14.49
C PHE A 414 9.21 12.56 -13.22
N MET A 415 9.44 11.49 -12.43
CA MET A 415 10.22 11.60 -11.19
C MET A 415 11.65 12.11 -11.42
N ARG A 416 12.24 11.89 -12.59
CA ARG A 416 13.58 12.43 -12.94
C ARG A 416 13.55 13.81 -13.59
N THR A 417 12.53 14.12 -14.39
CA THR A 417 12.49 15.35 -15.19
C THR A 417 11.65 16.46 -14.58
N GLY A 418 10.72 16.12 -13.68
CA GLY A 418 9.71 17.04 -13.12
C GLY A 418 8.68 17.53 -14.15
N ASN A 419 8.69 17.01 -15.39
CA ASN A 419 7.81 17.48 -16.46
C ASN A 419 6.39 16.91 -16.30
N ILE A 420 5.44 17.79 -15.94
CA ILE A 420 4.04 17.44 -15.66
C ILE A 420 3.35 16.73 -16.85
N SER A 421 3.76 16.98 -18.09
CA SER A 421 3.22 16.27 -19.26
C SER A 421 3.43 14.75 -19.17
N HIS A 422 4.56 14.30 -18.63
CA HIS A 422 4.85 12.87 -18.46
C HIS A 422 3.91 12.21 -17.45
N ILE A 423 3.63 12.85 -16.30
CA ILE A 423 2.73 12.26 -15.31
C ILE A 423 1.27 12.28 -15.77
N ASN A 424 0.84 13.29 -16.53
CA ASN A 424 -0.50 13.30 -17.14
C ASN A 424 -0.67 12.14 -18.12
N ARG A 425 0.30 11.92 -19.02
CA ARG A 425 0.29 10.78 -19.93
C ARG A 425 0.39 9.44 -19.19
N ALA A 426 1.12 9.38 -18.08
CA ALA A 426 1.19 8.18 -17.25
C ALA A 426 -0.19 7.81 -16.66
N ILE A 427 -0.89 8.80 -16.12
CA ILE A 427 -2.25 8.64 -15.60
C ILE A 427 -3.20 8.18 -16.70
N GLU A 428 -3.18 8.81 -17.89
CA GLU A 428 -4.00 8.40 -19.03
C GLU A 428 -3.73 6.94 -19.46
N ALA A 429 -2.47 6.52 -19.48
CA ALA A 429 -2.09 5.15 -19.82
C ALA A 429 -2.57 4.14 -18.76
N HIS A 430 -2.37 4.43 -17.47
CA HIS A 430 -2.84 3.57 -16.38
C HIS A 430 -4.37 3.52 -16.29
N GLU A 431 -5.09 4.63 -16.50
CA GLU A 431 -6.55 4.65 -16.55
C GLU A 431 -7.09 3.77 -17.70
N LYS A 432 -6.46 3.85 -18.88
CA LYS A 432 -6.80 2.96 -20.00
C LYS A 432 -6.53 1.50 -19.68
N ALA A 433 -5.38 1.19 -19.07
CA ALA A 433 -5.04 -0.16 -18.64
C ALA A 433 -6.12 -0.72 -17.70
N VAL A 434 -6.48 0.02 -16.64
CA VAL A 434 -7.52 -0.36 -15.68
C VAL A 434 -8.87 -0.56 -16.38
N LYS A 435 -9.29 0.38 -17.24
CA LYS A 435 -10.58 0.31 -17.95
C LYS A 435 -10.71 -0.91 -18.87
N LEU A 436 -9.60 -1.34 -19.47
CA LEU A 436 -9.57 -2.51 -20.36
C LEU A 436 -9.42 -3.84 -19.59
N THR A 437 -9.19 -3.79 -18.28
CA THR A 437 -8.99 -4.99 -17.45
C THR A 437 -10.32 -5.48 -16.89
N PRO A 438 -10.71 -6.75 -17.09
CA PRO A 438 -11.89 -7.32 -16.45
C PRO A 438 -11.78 -7.29 -14.91
N PRO A 439 -12.88 -7.09 -14.16
CA PRO A 439 -12.88 -7.05 -12.70
C PRO A 439 -12.32 -8.31 -12.01
N THR A 440 -12.38 -9.46 -12.68
CA THR A 440 -11.92 -10.76 -12.16
C THR A 440 -10.47 -11.07 -12.53
N HIS A 441 -9.77 -10.18 -13.24
CA HIS A 441 -8.41 -10.41 -13.71
C HIS A 441 -7.39 -10.25 -12.57
N GLU A 442 -6.44 -11.18 -12.46
CA GLU A 442 -5.50 -11.25 -11.33
C GLU A 442 -4.57 -10.03 -11.21
N GLU A 443 -4.26 -9.36 -12.32
CA GLU A 443 -3.40 -8.16 -12.40
C GLU A 443 -4.16 -6.83 -12.18
N LEU A 444 -5.49 -6.84 -12.01
CA LEU A 444 -6.24 -5.62 -11.77
C LEU A 444 -5.77 -4.84 -10.52
N PRO A 445 -5.50 -5.48 -9.36
CA PRO A 445 -5.00 -4.76 -8.18
C PRO A 445 -3.67 -4.04 -8.40
N ASP A 446 -2.76 -4.61 -9.18
CA ASP A 446 -1.46 -4.01 -9.47
C ASP A 446 -1.60 -2.80 -10.40
N ARG A 447 -2.47 -2.90 -11.42
CA ARG A 447 -2.80 -1.78 -12.32
C ARG A 447 -3.46 -0.63 -11.57
N LEU A 448 -4.37 -0.93 -10.63
CA LEU A 448 -4.97 0.07 -9.74
C LEU A 448 -3.93 0.71 -8.82
N SER A 449 -3.03 -0.09 -8.22
CA SER A 449 -1.95 0.42 -7.37
C SER A 449 -1.01 1.37 -8.12
N ASN A 450 -0.66 1.05 -9.38
CA ASN A 450 0.16 1.90 -10.23
C ASN A 450 -0.53 3.21 -10.63
N LEU A 451 -1.85 3.15 -10.89
CA LEU A 451 -2.67 4.35 -11.12
C LEU A 451 -2.70 5.24 -9.87
N GLY A 452 -2.92 4.66 -8.69
CA GLY A 452 -2.88 5.37 -7.40
C GLY A 452 -1.53 6.05 -7.16
N ALA A 453 -0.43 5.33 -7.40
CA ALA A 453 0.92 5.88 -7.31
C ALA A 453 1.16 7.06 -8.29
N SER A 454 0.56 7.02 -9.48
CA SER A 454 0.70 8.11 -10.46
C SER A 454 -0.05 9.37 -10.03
N PHE A 455 -1.27 9.24 -9.50
CA PHE A 455 -1.97 10.37 -8.89
C PHE A 455 -1.19 10.94 -7.70
N TYR A 456 -0.66 10.08 -6.84
CA TYR A 456 0.16 10.50 -5.70
C TYR A 456 1.42 11.28 -6.13
N ARG A 457 2.16 10.80 -7.15
CA ARG A 457 3.32 11.52 -7.68
C ARG A 457 2.96 12.88 -8.28
N ARG A 458 1.79 13.00 -8.92
CA ARG A 458 1.31 14.30 -9.40
C ARG A 458 0.97 15.22 -8.23
N PHE A 459 0.27 14.71 -7.21
CA PHE A 459 -0.02 15.42 -5.97
C PHE A 459 1.24 15.96 -5.30
N GLU A 460 2.29 15.15 -5.12
CA GLU A 460 3.56 15.61 -4.49
C GLU A 460 4.17 16.83 -5.22
N ARG A 461 3.88 17.00 -6.51
CA ARG A 461 4.38 18.12 -7.31
C ARG A 461 3.42 19.31 -7.36
N THR A 462 2.11 19.08 -7.37
CA THR A 462 1.09 20.12 -7.58
C THR A 462 0.44 20.60 -6.28
N GLY A 463 0.42 19.78 -5.25
CA GLY A 463 -0.35 19.99 -4.01
C GLY A 463 -1.87 19.87 -4.22
N ASP A 464 -2.34 19.38 -5.36
CA ASP A 464 -3.77 19.32 -5.68
C ASP A 464 -4.47 18.20 -4.90
N LEU A 465 -5.22 18.57 -3.86
CA LEU A 465 -5.95 17.63 -3.00
C LEU A 465 -6.94 16.73 -3.75
N SER A 466 -7.36 17.08 -4.97
CA SER A 466 -8.19 16.19 -5.79
C SER A 466 -7.42 14.95 -6.28
N ASP A 467 -6.11 15.05 -6.47
CA ASP A 467 -5.27 13.93 -6.88
C ASP A 467 -5.04 12.94 -5.75
N ILE A 468 -4.80 13.41 -4.52
CA ILE A 468 -4.66 12.49 -3.38
C ILE A 468 -5.98 11.77 -3.08
N ALA A 469 -7.12 12.46 -3.21
CA ALA A 469 -8.44 11.84 -3.08
C ALA A 469 -8.66 10.73 -4.13
N LYS A 470 -8.27 10.96 -5.39
CA LYS A 470 -8.31 9.92 -6.45
C LYS A 470 -7.33 8.78 -6.17
N ALA A 471 -6.13 9.07 -5.68
CA ALA A 471 -5.15 8.05 -5.31
C ALA A 471 -5.72 7.11 -4.23
N ILE A 472 -6.39 7.67 -3.22
CA ILE A 472 -7.07 6.93 -2.16
C ILE A 472 -8.23 6.09 -2.72
N GLU A 473 -9.10 6.67 -3.56
CA GLU A 473 -10.23 5.95 -4.17
C GLU A 473 -9.76 4.73 -4.99
N VAL A 474 -8.73 4.92 -5.83
CA VAL A 474 -8.20 3.86 -6.69
C VAL A 474 -7.48 2.78 -5.87
N THR A 475 -6.70 3.17 -4.86
CA THR A 475 -5.99 2.22 -3.99
C THR A 475 -6.98 1.44 -3.12
N GLN A 476 -8.07 2.06 -2.69
CA GLN A 476 -9.16 1.38 -1.98
C GLN A 476 -9.78 0.28 -2.86
N LYS A 477 -10.01 0.54 -4.15
CA LYS A 477 -10.45 -0.50 -5.11
C LYS A 477 -9.41 -1.62 -5.25
N ALA A 478 -8.12 -1.29 -5.27
CA ALA A 478 -7.04 -2.29 -5.30
C ALA A 478 -7.10 -3.23 -4.07
N VAL A 479 -7.23 -2.66 -2.87
CA VAL A 479 -7.37 -3.42 -1.62
C VAL A 479 -8.62 -4.30 -1.65
N GLN A 480 -9.78 -3.79 -2.08
CA GLN A 480 -11.03 -4.56 -2.16
C GLN A 480 -10.98 -5.69 -3.21
N SER A 481 -10.23 -5.50 -4.30
CA SER A 481 -10.06 -6.50 -5.36
C SER A 481 -9.01 -7.58 -5.06
N THR A 482 -8.19 -7.40 -4.01
CA THR A 482 -7.14 -8.35 -3.65
C THR A 482 -7.68 -9.41 -2.68
N ALA A 483 -7.61 -10.69 -3.07
CA ALA A 483 -8.06 -11.78 -2.20
C ALA A 483 -7.27 -11.85 -0.88
N PRO A 484 -7.93 -12.15 0.27
CA PRO A 484 -7.27 -12.32 1.56
C PRO A 484 -6.14 -13.37 1.50
N GLY A 485 -4.97 -13.07 2.06
CA GLY A 485 -3.83 -13.99 2.12
C GLY A 485 -2.84 -13.91 0.95
N ARG A 486 -3.08 -13.10 -0.09
CA ARG A 486 -2.06 -12.83 -1.11
C ARG A 486 -1.00 -11.86 -0.55
N PRO A 487 0.32 -12.12 -0.68
CA PRO A 487 1.39 -11.21 -0.23
C PRO A 487 1.26 -9.78 -0.76
N LYS A 488 0.67 -9.63 -1.96
CA LYS A 488 0.39 -8.33 -2.59
C LYS A 488 -0.57 -7.44 -1.78
N LEU A 489 -1.47 -8.02 -0.97
CA LEU A 489 -2.41 -7.26 -0.14
C LEU A 489 -1.68 -6.36 0.87
N ALA A 490 -0.62 -6.88 1.48
CA ALA A 490 0.14 -6.16 2.48
C ALA A 490 0.88 -4.95 1.89
N LYS A 491 1.36 -5.04 0.64
CA LYS A 491 1.91 -3.90 -0.11
C LYS A 491 0.84 -2.85 -0.42
N CYS A 492 -0.34 -3.28 -0.86
CA CYS A 492 -1.45 -2.37 -1.17
C CYS A 492 -1.90 -1.61 0.08
N LEU A 493 -1.99 -2.29 1.23
CA LEU A 493 -2.36 -1.70 2.53
C LEU A 493 -1.32 -0.70 3.05
N ASP A 494 -0.03 -1.00 2.92
CA ASP A 494 1.03 -0.05 3.31
C ASP A 494 0.99 1.22 2.45
N ASN A 495 0.86 1.06 1.12
CA ASN A 495 0.67 2.20 0.21
C ASN A 495 -0.59 3.00 0.56
N PHE A 496 -1.71 2.31 0.86
CA PHE A 496 -2.95 2.95 1.25
C PHE A 496 -2.78 3.77 2.54
N GLY A 497 -2.06 3.23 3.52
CA GLY A 497 -1.76 3.95 4.75
C GLY A 497 -0.86 5.17 4.52
N ASN A 498 0.13 5.08 3.64
CA ASN A 498 0.98 6.21 3.28
C ASN A 498 0.19 7.35 2.60
N LEU A 499 -0.78 7.03 1.73
CA LEU A 499 -1.65 8.04 1.12
C LEU A 499 -2.47 8.80 2.18
N TYR A 500 -3.03 8.09 3.15
CA TYR A 500 -3.74 8.71 4.26
C TYR A 500 -2.82 9.53 5.17
N TYR A 501 -1.61 9.05 5.46
CA TYR A 501 -0.62 9.81 6.20
C TYR A 501 -0.28 11.12 5.49
N THR A 502 -0.07 11.09 4.18
CA THR A 502 0.22 12.31 3.41
C THR A 502 -0.98 13.26 3.38
N GLN A 503 -2.21 12.73 3.24
CA GLN A 503 -3.41 13.56 3.31
C GLN A 503 -3.55 14.21 4.68
N PHE A 504 -3.29 13.44 5.75
CA PHE A 504 -3.25 13.92 7.12
C PHE A 504 -2.24 15.06 7.30
N ASP A 505 -1.02 14.92 6.78
CA ASP A 505 0.02 15.96 6.89
C ASP A 505 -0.44 17.31 6.31
N HIS A 506 -1.32 17.29 5.30
CA HIS A 506 -1.87 18.49 4.67
C HIS A 506 -3.15 19.01 5.32
N THR A 507 -4.00 18.12 5.85
CA THR A 507 -5.33 18.47 6.37
C THR A 507 -5.37 18.61 7.89
N GLY A 508 -4.44 17.96 8.60
CA GLY A 508 -4.44 17.78 10.05
C GLY A 508 -5.58 16.88 10.56
N ASP A 509 -6.17 16.09 9.67
CA ASP A 509 -7.42 15.40 9.94
C ASP A 509 -7.21 14.06 10.68
N LEU A 510 -7.66 13.98 11.93
CA LEU A 510 -7.51 12.79 12.77
C LEU A 510 -8.07 11.49 12.14
N ALA A 511 -9.07 11.57 11.26
CA ALA A 511 -9.57 10.34 10.63
C ALA A 511 -8.57 9.79 9.62
N ASP A 512 -7.83 10.66 8.93
CA ASP A 512 -6.86 10.25 7.94
C ASP A 512 -5.69 9.54 8.63
N ILE A 513 -5.17 10.07 9.74
CA ILE A 513 -4.09 9.38 10.47
C ILE A 513 -4.55 8.05 11.07
N ALA A 514 -5.80 7.96 11.54
CA ALA A 514 -6.35 6.70 12.02
C ALA A 514 -6.52 5.65 10.89
N ASN A 515 -6.95 6.08 9.70
CA ASN A 515 -6.95 5.21 8.51
C ASN A 515 -5.55 4.74 8.13
N ALA A 516 -4.54 5.61 8.26
CA ALA A 516 -3.15 5.28 7.99
C ALA A 516 -2.64 4.17 8.91
N ILE A 517 -2.81 4.35 10.22
CA ILE A 517 -2.39 3.39 11.25
C ILE A 517 -3.12 2.06 11.07
N ALA A 518 -4.44 2.06 10.92
CA ALA A 518 -5.22 0.83 10.72
C ALA A 518 -4.76 0.03 9.47
N SER A 519 -4.45 0.72 8.38
CA SER A 519 -3.98 0.08 7.14
C SER A 519 -2.56 -0.47 7.29
N GLN A 520 -1.65 0.30 7.90
CA GLN A 520 -0.26 -0.11 8.11
C GLN A 520 -0.13 -1.24 9.14
N GLN A 521 -0.95 -1.26 10.21
CA GLN A 521 -0.99 -2.38 11.15
C GLN A 521 -1.42 -3.68 10.46
N LYS A 522 -2.46 -3.64 9.61
CA LYS A 522 -2.86 -4.79 8.79
C LYS A 522 -1.75 -5.22 7.84
N ALA A 523 -1.06 -4.27 7.21
CA ALA A 523 0.09 -4.57 6.35
C ALA A 523 1.19 -5.30 7.13
N VAL A 524 1.59 -4.78 8.30
CA VAL A 524 2.59 -5.42 9.18
C VAL A 524 2.13 -6.80 9.62
N GLY A 525 0.87 -6.97 10.05
CA GLY A 525 0.32 -8.26 10.47
C GLY A 525 0.28 -9.34 9.38
N LEU A 526 0.21 -8.94 8.11
CA LEU A 526 0.26 -9.84 6.96
C LEU A 526 1.69 -10.11 6.45
N THR A 527 2.71 -9.47 7.01
CA THR A 527 4.10 -9.55 6.54
C THR A 527 4.90 -10.56 7.37
N PRO A 528 5.48 -11.61 6.77
CA PRO A 528 6.34 -12.56 7.50
C PRO A 528 7.59 -11.89 8.10
N LEU A 529 8.09 -12.40 9.22
CA LEU A 529 9.24 -11.84 9.95
C LEU A 529 10.54 -11.75 9.12
N GLY A 530 10.72 -12.59 8.11
CA GLY A 530 11.90 -12.60 7.23
C GLY A 530 11.75 -11.78 5.94
N ASP A 531 10.63 -11.08 5.76
CA ASP A 531 10.38 -10.27 4.58
C ASP A 531 11.24 -8.99 4.59
N PRO A 532 12.03 -8.70 3.53
CA PRO A 532 12.86 -7.49 3.44
C PRO A 532 12.08 -6.17 3.55
N GLU A 533 10.77 -6.16 3.28
CA GLU A 533 9.93 -4.97 3.34
C GLU A 533 9.36 -4.70 4.74
N LEU A 534 9.44 -5.67 5.67
CA LEU A 534 8.90 -5.52 7.03
C LEU A 534 9.49 -4.31 7.79
N PRO A 535 10.81 -4.05 7.77
CA PRO A 535 11.37 -2.86 8.43
C PRO A 535 10.79 -1.54 7.89
N GLY A 536 10.55 -1.45 6.58
CA GLY A 536 9.95 -0.28 5.95
C GLY A 536 8.52 -0.04 6.45
N ARG A 537 7.70 -1.10 6.48
CA ARG A 537 6.31 -1.04 6.96
C ARG A 537 6.21 -0.68 8.44
N LEU A 538 7.10 -1.24 9.26
CA LEU A 538 7.22 -0.86 10.68
C LEU A 538 7.60 0.60 10.85
N SER A 539 8.52 1.12 10.04
CA SER A 539 8.87 2.54 10.08
C SER A 539 7.71 3.44 9.64
N ASN A 540 6.94 3.05 8.63
CA ASN A 540 5.76 3.79 8.20
C ASN A 540 4.70 3.84 9.31
N LEU A 541 4.42 2.69 9.94
CA LEU A 541 3.53 2.59 11.10
C LEU A 541 4.01 3.47 12.26
N GLY A 542 5.31 3.42 12.59
CA GLY A 542 5.89 4.24 13.66
C GLY A 542 5.74 5.73 13.41
N ASN A 543 5.93 6.18 12.17
CA ASN A 543 5.71 7.58 11.78
C ASN A 543 4.24 7.99 11.94
N SER A 544 3.29 7.16 11.52
CA SER A 544 1.87 7.47 11.66
C SER A 544 1.42 7.53 13.11
N LEU A 545 1.90 6.60 13.95
CA LEU A 545 1.66 6.60 15.40
C LEU A 545 2.23 7.87 16.06
N LEU A 546 3.46 8.25 15.72
CA LEU A 546 4.06 9.48 16.23
C LEU A 546 3.26 10.73 15.80
N ALA A 547 2.80 10.77 14.56
CA ALA A 547 2.00 11.87 14.04
C ALA A 547 0.64 11.98 14.75
N ARG A 548 -0.01 10.85 15.07
CA ARG A 548 -1.22 10.86 15.90
C ARG A 548 -0.91 11.33 17.32
N PHE A 549 0.15 10.81 17.94
CA PHE A 549 0.61 11.24 19.26
C PHE A 549 0.82 12.76 19.34
N GLN A 550 1.40 13.39 18.32
CA GLN A 550 1.60 14.85 18.30
C GLN A 550 0.29 15.65 18.37
N LEU A 551 -0.85 15.05 18.01
CA LEU A 551 -2.16 15.68 18.08
C LEU A 551 -3.01 15.25 19.27
N THR A 552 -2.79 14.03 19.78
CA THR A 552 -3.63 13.40 20.79
C THR A 552 -2.90 13.14 22.11
N GLU A 553 -1.59 13.31 22.17
CA GLU A 553 -0.69 13.01 23.30
C GLU A 553 -0.98 11.66 23.99
N GLU A 554 -1.57 10.70 23.25
CA GLU A 554 -1.94 9.39 23.79
C GLU A 554 -0.67 8.56 23.99
N LEU A 555 -0.28 8.30 25.24
CA LEU A 555 1.01 7.69 25.58
C LEU A 555 1.24 6.32 24.91
N SER A 556 0.18 5.55 24.66
CA SER A 556 0.27 4.29 23.94
C SER A 556 0.80 4.44 22.51
N ASP A 557 0.52 5.56 21.85
CA ASP A 557 0.97 5.80 20.48
C ASP A 557 2.48 6.01 20.42
N ILE A 558 3.04 6.78 21.35
CA ILE A 558 4.48 7.03 21.37
C ILE A 558 5.27 5.78 21.79
N GLU A 559 4.74 4.98 22.72
CA GLU A 559 5.31 3.69 23.09
C GLU A 559 5.32 2.71 21.92
N ASN A 560 4.20 2.61 21.19
CA ASN A 560 4.10 1.75 20.01
C ASN A 560 4.97 2.26 18.85
N ALA A 561 5.08 3.58 18.65
CA ALA A 561 5.98 4.18 17.66
C ALA A 561 7.44 3.83 17.98
N LEU A 562 7.83 3.94 19.26
CA LEU A 562 9.17 3.60 19.72
C LEU A 562 9.48 2.12 19.48
N ALA A 563 8.55 1.23 19.82
CA ALA A 563 8.69 -0.20 19.58
C ALA A 563 8.82 -0.53 18.09
N ALA A 564 8.02 0.08 17.23
CA ALA A 564 8.05 -0.14 15.79
C ALA A 564 9.41 0.27 15.17
N HIS A 565 9.94 1.45 15.51
CA HIS A 565 11.22 1.90 15.00
C HIS A 565 12.41 1.10 15.55
N LYS A 566 12.39 0.73 16.84
CA LYS A 566 13.41 -0.19 17.40
C LYS A 566 13.43 -1.51 16.65
N ARG A 567 12.25 -2.10 16.43
CA ARG A 567 12.11 -3.36 15.72
C ARG A 567 12.57 -3.26 14.25
N ALA A 568 12.27 -2.16 13.57
CA ALA A 568 12.74 -1.92 12.21
C ALA A 568 14.28 -1.87 12.14
N ILE A 569 14.94 -1.25 13.11
CA ILE A 569 16.42 -1.20 13.18
C ILE A 569 17.00 -2.59 13.46
N GLU A 570 16.43 -3.34 14.41
CA GLU A 570 16.86 -4.71 14.75
C GLU A 570 16.81 -5.67 13.55
N LEU A 571 15.78 -5.54 12.70
CA LEU A 571 15.58 -6.38 11.52
C LEU A 571 16.42 -5.93 10.32
N THR A 572 17.01 -4.74 10.37
CA THR A 572 17.82 -4.19 9.27
C THR A 572 19.30 -4.45 9.51
N PRO A 573 20.08 -4.95 8.53
CA PRO A 573 21.52 -5.11 8.69
C PRO A 573 22.25 -3.78 8.98
N PRO A 574 23.31 -3.74 9.79
CA PRO A 574 23.97 -2.49 10.21
C PRO A 574 24.53 -1.61 9.07
N ASP A 575 24.89 -2.22 7.94
CA ASP A 575 25.46 -1.53 6.78
C ASP A 575 24.42 -1.21 5.69
N HIS A 576 23.14 -1.49 5.95
CA HIS A 576 22.07 -1.27 4.99
C HIS A 576 21.76 0.23 4.82
N ALA A 577 21.51 0.67 3.58
CA ALA A 577 21.29 2.09 3.25
C ALA A 577 20.13 2.73 4.04
N ASN A 578 19.11 1.96 4.41
CA ASN A 578 17.95 2.44 5.17
C ASN A 578 18.24 2.72 6.65
N GLN A 579 19.36 2.25 7.23
CA GLN A 579 19.71 2.48 8.63
C GLN A 579 19.72 3.96 9.00
N ARG A 580 20.19 4.81 8.08
CA ARG A 580 20.19 6.27 8.22
C ARG A 580 18.79 6.83 8.50
N ALA A 581 17.80 6.45 7.69
CA ALA A 581 16.43 6.93 7.81
C ALA A 581 15.74 6.37 9.07
N LEU A 582 16.00 5.11 9.41
CA LEU A 582 15.45 4.49 10.62
C LEU A 582 15.97 5.16 11.91
N HIS A 583 17.28 5.44 11.99
CA HIS A 583 17.86 6.17 13.12
C HIS A 583 17.36 7.62 13.19
N HIS A 584 17.13 8.26 12.05
CA HIS A 584 16.51 9.59 11.99
C HIS A 584 15.11 9.59 12.63
N ASN A 585 14.25 8.65 12.23
CA ASN A 585 12.89 8.54 12.76
C ASN A 585 12.90 8.16 14.25
N LEU A 586 13.76 7.21 14.67
CA LEU A 586 13.92 6.82 16.07
C LEU A 586 14.35 8.00 16.96
N ALA A 587 15.27 8.84 16.47
CA ALA A 587 15.68 10.05 17.20
C ALA A 587 14.52 11.04 17.37
N GLY A 588 13.62 11.13 16.38
CA GLY A 588 12.39 11.91 16.47
C GLY A 588 11.47 11.39 17.58
N VAL A 589 11.22 10.09 17.62
CA VAL A 589 10.38 9.49 18.68
C VAL A 589 10.98 9.72 20.07
N TYR A 590 12.29 9.49 20.25
CA TYR A 590 12.94 9.73 21.54
C TYR A 590 12.88 11.19 21.98
N HIS A 591 12.93 12.13 21.04
CA HIS A 591 12.74 13.55 21.36
C HIS A 591 11.36 13.81 21.95
N TYR A 592 10.31 13.25 21.35
CA TYR A 592 8.96 13.34 21.90
C TYR A 592 8.81 12.54 23.22
N CYS A 593 9.48 11.41 23.39
CA CYS A 593 9.47 10.69 24.68
C CYS A 593 10.03 11.57 25.79
N PHE A 594 11.13 12.28 25.51
CA PHE A 594 11.72 13.22 26.45
C PHE A 594 10.79 14.39 26.80
N GLU A 595 9.98 14.87 25.85
CA GLU A 595 9.05 15.97 26.10
C GLU A 595 7.83 15.54 26.96
N TYR A 596 7.41 14.26 26.94
CA TYR A 596 6.10 13.85 27.49
C TYR A 596 6.10 12.66 28.47
N LEU A 597 7.20 11.92 28.64
CA LEU A 597 7.27 10.75 29.55
C LEU A 597 8.18 11.01 30.76
N PRO A 598 7.86 10.49 31.96
CA PRO A 598 8.77 10.53 33.11
C PRO A 598 10.11 9.83 32.78
N ASP A 599 11.22 10.28 33.39
CA ASP A 599 12.63 9.92 33.07
C ASP A 599 13.27 10.64 31.85
N ASN A 600 12.97 11.93 31.72
CA ASN A 600 13.40 12.86 30.66
C ASN A 600 14.87 12.70 30.19
N LEU A 601 15.85 12.69 31.10
CA LEU A 601 17.27 12.78 30.71
C LEU A 601 17.78 11.57 29.91
N SER A 602 17.25 10.36 30.13
CA SER A 602 17.67 9.17 29.35
C SER A 602 17.17 9.24 27.91
N TYR A 603 15.94 9.73 27.71
CA TYR A 603 15.35 9.83 26.38
C TYR A 603 16.07 10.86 25.50
N ILE A 604 16.46 12.02 26.05
CA ILE A 604 17.23 13.00 25.27
C ILE A 604 18.63 12.47 24.90
N ASP A 605 19.27 11.70 25.78
CA ASP A 605 20.56 11.04 25.49
C ASP A 605 20.43 9.99 24.39
N ASN A 606 19.34 9.21 24.41
CA ASN A 606 19.01 8.25 23.36
C ASN A 606 18.68 8.96 22.03
N ALA A 607 17.96 10.09 22.06
CA ALA A 607 17.66 10.90 20.88
C ALA A 607 18.95 11.42 20.23
N ILE A 608 19.87 11.98 21.03
CA ILE A 608 21.17 12.49 20.57
C ILE A 608 21.99 11.34 19.98
N SER A 609 22.02 10.18 20.63
CA SER A 609 22.78 9.01 20.15
C SER A 609 22.25 8.50 18.82
N ALA A 610 20.93 8.32 18.69
CA ALA A 610 20.30 7.93 17.42
C ALA A 610 20.53 8.96 16.32
N ARG A 611 20.44 10.27 16.65
CA ARG A 611 20.67 11.35 15.68
C ARG A 611 22.13 11.41 15.22
N LYS A 612 23.09 11.25 16.13
CA LYS A 612 24.53 11.15 15.79
C LYS A 612 24.77 10.01 14.81
N ARG A 613 24.17 8.84 15.07
CA ARG A 613 24.27 7.70 14.16
C ARG A 613 23.70 8.00 12.78
N ALA A 614 22.57 8.69 12.69
CA ALA A 614 22.00 9.14 11.42
C ALA A 614 22.95 10.12 10.68
N VAL A 615 23.58 11.06 11.40
CA VAL A 615 24.57 11.99 10.81
C VAL A 615 25.81 11.25 10.29
N GLU A 616 26.36 10.29 11.05
CA GLU A 616 27.50 9.46 10.62
C GLU A 616 27.22 8.66 9.35
N LEU A 617 26.01 8.12 9.22
CA LEU A 617 25.56 7.36 8.06
C LEU A 617 25.15 8.25 6.87
N THR A 618 25.13 9.57 7.04
CA THR A 618 24.75 10.51 5.98
C THR A 618 26.00 11.08 5.32
N PRO A 619 26.25 10.81 4.02
CA PRO A 619 27.36 11.43 3.31
C PRO A 619 27.28 12.98 3.34
N PRO A 620 28.40 13.71 3.46
CA PRO A 620 28.39 15.18 3.54
C PRO A 620 27.75 15.89 2.34
N ASN A 621 27.71 15.24 1.18
CA ASN A 621 27.09 15.74 -0.06
C ASN A 621 25.60 15.35 -0.19
N HIS A 622 25.04 14.62 0.77
CA HIS A 622 23.64 14.19 0.74
C HIS A 622 22.71 15.39 1.05
N PRO A 623 21.59 15.57 0.32
CA PRO A 623 20.69 16.70 0.51
C PRO A 623 20.14 16.87 1.93
N GLU A 624 19.92 15.76 2.65
CA GLU A 624 19.42 15.80 4.04
C GLU A 624 20.51 16.08 5.09
N PHE A 625 21.80 16.11 4.73
CA PHE A 625 22.87 16.30 5.71
C PHE A 625 22.73 17.59 6.55
N PRO A 626 22.43 18.77 5.96
CA PRO A 626 22.19 20.00 6.73
C PRO A 626 21.00 19.87 7.69
N PHE A 627 19.95 19.17 7.28
CA PHE A 627 18.78 18.92 8.12
C PHE A 627 19.12 18.05 9.33
N GLN A 628 19.89 16.96 9.14
CA GLN A 628 20.33 16.11 10.25
C GLN A 628 21.19 16.89 11.26
N LEU A 629 22.07 17.77 10.79
CA LEU A 629 22.87 18.65 11.67
C LEU A 629 22.00 19.62 12.47
N SER A 630 21.08 20.31 11.80
CA SER A 630 20.21 21.28 12.47
C SER A 630 19.28 20.60 13.48
N ALA A 631 18.77 19.41 13.17
CA ALA A 631 17.97 18.63 14.12
C ALA A 631 18.80 18.13 15.31
N LEU A 632 20.08 17.76 15.12
CA LEU A 632 20.99 17.46 16.24
C LEU A 632 21.22 18.70 17.12
N GLY A 633 21.35 19.88 16.51
CA GLY A 633 21.47 21.14 17.23
C GLY A 633 20.25 21.42 18.13
N ASN A 634 19.03 21.14 17.66
CA ASN A 634 17.83 21.25 18.50
C ASN A 634 17.89 20.31 19.70
N LEU A 635 18.33 19.06 19.54
CA LEU A 635 18.45 18.12 20.67
C LEU A 635 19.48 18.60 21.71
N TRP A 636 20.59 19.18 21.27
CA TRP A 636 21.56 19.79 22.19
C TRP A 636 21.01 21.02 22.90
N ARG A 637 20.22 21.85 22.21
CA ARG A 637 19.51 22.99 22.82
C ARG A 637 18.54 22.51 23.90
N CYS A 638 17.72 21.50 23.59
CA CYS A 638 16.78 20.88 24.53
C CYS A 638 17.49 20.29 25.77
N ARG A 639 18.62 19.59 25.57
CA ARG A 639 19.41 19.06 26.70
C ARG A 639 20.05 20.17 27.53
N TRP A 640 20.48 21.26 26.91
CA TRP A 640 20.99 22.43 27.61
C TRP A 640 19.91 23.12 28.46
N GLU A 641 18.65 23.16 28.00
CA GLU A 641 17.53 23.72 28.80
C GLU A 641 17.39 22.98 30.15
N GLU A 642 17.70 21.67 30.18
CA GLU A 642 17.64 20.84 31.40
C GLU A 642 18.95 20.86 32.21
N THR A 643 20.11 20.77 31.56
CA THR A 643 21.42 20.65 32.25
C THR A 643 22.09 21.99 32.55
N HIS A 644 21.69 23.04 31.83
CA HIS A 644 22.33 24.36 31.76
C HIS A 644 23.85 24.31 31.43
N ASN A 645 24.31 23.26 30.74
CA ASN A 645 25.71 23.12 30.33
C ASN A 645 26.04 24.00 29.11
N PRO A 646 26.84 25.08 29.25
CA PRO A 646 27.06 26.05 28.17
C PRO A 646 27.74 25.47 26.91
N SER A 647 28.46 24.35 27.04
CA SER A 647 29.10 23.69 25.88
C SER A 647 28.10 23.06 24.91
N GLU A 648 26.93 22.65 25.40
CA GLU A 648 25.84 22.07 24.59
C GLU A 648 25.15 23.14 23.75
N LEU A 649 24.85 24.31 24.33
CA LEU A 649 24.30 25.43 23.58
C LEU A 649 25.28 25.95 22.51
N ALA A 650 26.59 25.96 22.81
CA ALA A 650 27.60 26.31 21.82
C ALA A 650 27.62 25.31 20.65
N SER A 651 27.53 24.00 20.94
CA SER A 651 27.45 22.95 19.91
C SER A 651 26.16 23.02 19.09
N ALA A 652 25.03 23.39 19.72
CA ALA A 652 23.77 23.63 19.01
C ALA A 652 23.90 24.76 17.99
N ILE A 653 24.45 25.90 18.42
CA ILE A 653 24.68 27.08 17.56
C ILE A 653 25.60 26.73 16.39
N GLU A 654 26.71 26.03 16.64
CA GLU A 654 27.63 25.59 15.57
C GLU A 654 26.95 24.67 14.55
N ALA A 655 26.16 23.70 15.02
CA ALA A 655 25.43 22.79 14.15
C ALA A 655 24.40 23.52 13.26
N HIS A 656 23.64 24.46 13.83
CA HIS A 656 22.69 25.27 13.06
C HIS A 656 23.40 26.18 12.06
N GLN A 657 24.51 26.82 12.43
CA GLN A 657 25.31 27.66 11.52
C GLN A 657 25.84 26.85 10.35
N ARG A 658 26.39 25.66 10.62
CA ARG A 658 26.87 24.75 9.58
C ARG A 658 25.75 24.29 8.66
N ALA A 659 24.57 23.98 9.21
CA ALA A 659 23.40 23.65 8.41
C ALA A 659 22.99 24.80 7.48
N ILE A 660 22.95 26.05 7.97
CA ILE A 660 22.65 27.24 7.16
C ILE A 660 23.69 27.41 6.04
N GLN A 661 24.99 27.26 6.34
CA GLN A 661 26.07 27.42 5.35
C GLN A 661 26.01 26.37 4.23
N LEU A 662 25.61 25.14 4.55
CA LEU A 662 25.50 24.04 3.59
C LEU A 662 24.18 24.06 2.80
N THR A 663 23.21 24.88 3.20
CA THR A 663 21.88 24.91 2.60
C THR A 663 21.76 26.02 1.55
N PRO A 664 21.47 25.71 0.28
CA PRO A 664 21.29 26.73 -0.76
C PRO A 664 20.10 27.68 -0.44
N PRO A 665 20.15 28.96 -0.86
CA PRO A 665 19.12 29.95 -0.56
C PRO A 665 17.68 29.59 -0.98
N GLY A 666 17.51 28.74 -2.00
CA GLY A 666 16.20 28.31 -2.50
C GLY A 666 15.71 26.96 -1.95
N ASN A 667 16.42 26.36 -1.00
CA ASN A 667 16.03 25.09 -0.41
C ASN A 667 14.88 25.28 0.61
N PRO A 668 13.81 24.45 0.58
CA PRO A 668 12.65 24.57 1.47
C PRO A 668 12.96 24.38 2.96
N ASP A 669 14.10 23.77 3.32
CA ASP A 669 14.52 23.52 4.70
C ASP A 669 15.30 24.70 5.31
N LEU A 670 15.79 25.63 4.49
CA LEU A 670 16.55 26.79 4.97
C LEU A 670 15.79 27.61 6.04
N PRO A 671 14.48 27.88 5.90
CA PRO A 671 13.73 28.57 6.94
C PRO A 671 13.70 27.82 8.28
N TYR A 672 13.70 26.49 8.26
CA TYR A 672 13.74 25.69 9.49
C TYR A 672 15.08 25.88 10.21
N HIS A 673 16.20 25.85 9.49
CA HIS A 673 17.53 26.08 10.07
C HIS A 673 17.68 27.49 10.64
N LEU A 674 17.17 28.50 9.93
CA LEU A 674 17.21 29.90 10.35
C LEU A 674 16.41 30.13 11.64
N ARG A 675 15.21 29.54 11.76
CA ARG A 675 14.40 29.63 12.98
C ARG A 675 15.10 28.93 14.16
N ALA A 676 15.63 27.73 13.93
CA ALA A 676 16.32 26.97 14.96
C ALA A 676 17.56 27.71 15.48
N PHE A 677 18.38 28.26 14.57
CA PHE A 677 19.48 29.15 14.91
C PHE A 677 18.99 30.37 15.71
N GLY A 678 17.93 31.04 15.25
CA GLY A 678 17.39 32.22 15.91
C GLY A 678 16.92 31.95 17.35
N ASN A 679 16.33 30.78 17.59
CA ASN A 679 15.97 30.34 18.93
C ASN A 679 17.21 30.11 19.81
N SER A 680 18.23 29.39 19.35
CA SER A 680 19.47 29.18 20.13
C SER A 680 20.22 30.49 20.43
N MET A 681 20.16 31.46 19.53
CA MET A 681 20.74 32.79 19.77
C MET A 681 19.94 33.55 20.84
N LEU A 682 18.61 33.42 20.84
CA LEU A 682 17.77 33.99 21.88
C LEU A 682 18.06 33.36 23.24
N ASP A 683 18.20 32.04 23.29
CA ASP A 683 18.54 31.31 24.52
C ASP A 683 19.90 31.76 25.08
N ARG A 684 20.89 32.01 24.21
CA ARG A 684 22.19 32.58 24.61
C ARG A 684 22.05 34.01 25.11
N PHE A 685 21.23 34.84 24.45
CA PHE A 685 20.92 36.19 24.91
C PHE A 685 20.31 36.19 26.32
N GLU A 686 19.42 35.24 26.63
CA GLU A 686 18.82 35.17 27.96
C GLU A 686 19.88 34.98 29.06
N GLN A 687 20.95 34.23 28.76
CA GLN A 687 22.09 34.02 29.68
C GLN A 687 23.07 35.20 29.72
N THR A 688 23.44 35.76 28.57
CA THR A 688 24.53 36.74 28.45
C THR A 688 24.05 38.19 28.51
N LYS A 689 22.78 38.42 28.18
CA LYS A 689 22.16 39.72 27.87
C LYS A 689 22.91 40.52 26.80
N ASP A 690 23.65 39.85 25.91
CA ASP A 690 24.35 40.47 24.79
C ASP A 690 23.38 40.83 23.65
N LEU A 691 23.15 42.12 23.43
CA LEU A 691 22.26 42.62 22.39
C LEU A 691 22.64 42.16 20.97
N SER A 692 23.89 41.76 20.72
CA SER A 692 24.27 41.17 19.43
C SER A 692 23.51 39.87 19.14
N ASP A 693 23.29 39.05 20.17
CA ASP A 693 22.69 37.72 20.02
C ASP A 693 21.21 37.80 19.65
N VAL A 694 20.43 38.62 20.36
CA VAL A 694 19.01 38.82 20.04
C VAL A 694 18.83 39.49 18.67
N ASN A 695 19.72 40.40 18.27
CA ASN A 695 19.67 41.04 16.95
C ASN A 695 19.96 40.04 15.83
N GLU A 696 20.93 39.15 16.00
CA GLU A 696 21.16 38.04 15.06
C GLU A 696 19.99 37.06 15.02
N GLY A 697 19.41 36.74 16.19
CA GLY A 697 18.23 35.89 16.29
C GLY A 697 17.01 36.47 15.55
N ILE A 698 16.73 37.76 15.73
CA ILE A 698 15.67 38.48 15.02
C ILE A 698 15.91 38.43 13.51
N LYS A 699 17.12 38.71 13.03
CA LYS A 699 17.45 38.64 11.59
C LYS A 699 17.22 37.25 11.01
N ALA A 700 17.61 36.21 11.74
CA ALA A 700 17.41 34.83 11.30
C ALA A 700 15.93 34.44 11.26
N CYS A 701 15.16 34.77 12.31
CA CYS A 701 13.72 34.52 12.36
C CYS A 701 12.94 35.33 11.31
N GLN A 702 13.32 36.59 11.04
CA GLN A 702 12.74 37.39 9.96
C GLN A 702 12.98 36.76 8.59
N ARG A 703 14.23 36.35 8.30
CA ARG A 703 14.55 35.69 7.05
C ARG A 703 13.86 34.33 6.90
N SER A 704 13.68 33.59 7.99
CA SER A 704 12.86 32.37 8.01
C SER A 704 11.42 32.66 7.57
N LEU A 705 10.82 33.73 8.11
CA LEU A 705 9.46 34.14 7.79
C LEU A 705 9.32 34.60 6.33
N GLU A 706 10.25 35.42 5.82
CA GLU A 706 10.27 35.90 4.42
C GLU A 706 10.31 34.78 3.39
N LEU A 707 10.99 33.68 3.73
CA LEU A 707 11.10 32.49 2.88
C LEU A 707 9.93 31.50 3.07
N THR A 708 8.95 31.80 3.93
CA THR A 708 7.80 30.94 4.20
C THR A 708 6.64 31.28 3.26
N PRO A 709 6.12 30.34 2.45
CA PRO A 709 4.92 30.58 1.65
C PRO A 709 3.70 30.93 2.50
N ILE A 710 2.82 31.78 1.96
CA ILE A 710 1.53 32.09 2.57
C ILE A 710 0.69 30.80 2.63
N GLY A 711 0.12 30.48 3.79
CA GLY A 711 -0.67 29.26 3.99
C GLY A 711 0.12 28.03 4.42
N HIS A 712 1.45 28.13 4.59
CA HIS A 712 2.26 27.04 5.13
C HIS A 712 1.83 26.66 6.57
N SER A 713 1.86 25.37 6.91
CA SER A 713 1.45 24.84 8.23
C SER A 713 2.31 25.37 9.39
N GLU A 714 3.62 25.46 9.19
CA GLU A 714 4.60 26.02 10.15
C GLU A 714 4.59 27.56 10.31
N LEU A 715 3.78 28.28 9.54
CA LEU A 715 3.76 29.75 9.58
C LEU A 715 3.45 30.31 10.99
N PRO A 716 2.45 29.82 11.75
CA PRO A 716 2.20 30.28 13.11
C PRO A 716 3.41 30.08 14.03
N ARG A 717 4.14 28.97 13.88
CA ARG A 717 5.31 28.66 14.72
C ARG A 717 6.47 29.60 14.46
N ARG A 718 6.73 29.94 13.19
CA ARG A 718 7.77 30.92 12.79
C ARG A 718 7.43 32.33 13.29
N LEU A 719 6.16 32.73 13.20
CA LEU A 719 5.66 33.99 13.76
C LEU A 719 5.84 34.07 15.28
N VAL A 720 5.54 32.98 16.00
CA VAL A 720 5.76 32.89 17.46
C VAL A 720 7.24 33.01 17.83
N SER A 721 8.15 32.32 17.13
CA SER A 721 9.59 32.44 17.35
C SER A 721 10.07 33.90 17.22
N LEU A 722 9.62 34.62 16.18
CA LEU A 722 9.98 36.03 16.00
C LEU A 722 9.34 36.93 17.06
N ALA A 723 8.08 36.68 17.42
CA ALA A 723 7.39 37.42 18.48
C ALA A 723 8.11 37.28 19.82
N ARG A 724 8.62 36.09 20.13
CA ARG A 724 9.44 35.81 21.33
C ARG A 724 10.73 36.63 21.33
N SER A 725 11.44 36.71 20.21
CA SER A 725 12.65 37.55 20.12
C SER A 725 12.36 39.03 20.35
N PHE A 726 11.24 39.56 19.84
CA PHE A 726 10.83 40.94 20.12
C PHE A 726 10.35 41.15 21.56
N HIS A 727 9.72 40.13 22.17
CA HIS A 727 9.35 40.16 23.57
C HIS A 727 10.59 40.29 24.46
N GLU A 728 11.57 39.42 24.30
CA GLU A 728 12.82 39.47 25.09
C GLU A 728 13.62 40.75 24.84
N LEU A 729 13.63 41.28 23.61
CA LEU A 729 14.25 42.57 23.36
C LEU A 729 13.54 43.70 24.11
N SER A 730 12.21 43.67 24.20
CA SER A 730 11.42 44.70 24.91
C SER A 730 11.64 44.70 26.42
N THR A 731 12.05 43.58 27.03
CA THR A 731 12.34 43.52 28.48
C THR A 731 13.64 44.22 28.85
N VAL A 732 14.61 44.27 27.92
CA VAL A 732 15.93 44.90 28.13
C VAL A 732 16.00 46.31 27.52
N ALA A 733 15.32 46.54 26.40
CA ALA A 733 15.28 47.81 25.69
C ALA A 733 13.85 48.12 25.19
N ASP A 734 13.07 48.79 26.04
CA ASP A 734 11.68 49.16 25.73
C ASP A 734 11.62 50.41 24.82
N GLU A 735 11.99 50.23 23.55
CA GLU A 735 11.54 51.14 22.50
C GLU A 735 10.07 50.84 22.18
N ARG A 736 9.21 51.87 22.20
CA ARG A 736 7.75 51.78 21.97
C ARG A 736 7.30 50.99 20.72
N GLY A 737 8.20 50.64 19.79
CA GLY A 737 7.88 49.84 18.62
C GLY A 737 8.08 48.32 18.75
N ASN A 738 8.81 47.81 19.75
CA ASN A 738 9.10 46.37 19.86
C ASN A 738 7.91 45.59 20.45
N THR A 739 7.26 46.16 21.45
CA THR A 739 6.05 45.62 22.08
C THR A 739 4.89 45.50 21.09
N ASP A 740 4.66 46.54 20.27
CA ASP A 740 3.61 46.52 19.25
C ASP A 740 3.87 45.47 18.17
N LYS A 741 5.14 45.30 17.74
CA LYS A 741 5.54 44.24 16.81
C LYS A 741 5.30 42.85 17.40
N CYS A 742 5.63 42.65 18.67
CA CYS A 742 5.39 41.40 19.39
C CYS A 742 3.89 41.04 19.40
N ILE A 743 3.03 41.98 19.81
CA ILE A 743 1.57 41.79 19.83
C ILE A 743 1.04 41.47 18.43
N ALA A 744 1.46 42.23 17.41
CA ALA A 744 1.00 42.02 16.04
C ALA A 744 1.40 40.64 15.47
N LEU A 745 2.60 40.16 15.79
CA LEU A 745 3.08 38.84 15.37
C LEU A 745 2.32 37.70 16.07
N PHE A 746 2.07 37.81 17.39
CA PHE A 746 1.26 36.82 18.10
C PHE A 746 -0.18 36.78 17.60
N MET A 747 -0.80 37.95 17.36
CA MET A 747 -2.12 38.05 16.77
C MET A 747 -2.15 37.35 15.40
N SER A 748 -1.19 37.66 14.52
CA SER A 748 -1.10 37.06 13.18
C SER A 748 -0.95 35.53 13.24
N ALA A 749 -0.21 35.01 14.21
CA ALA A 749 -0.08 33.57 14.44
C ALA A 749 -1.38 32.94 14.96
N ALA A 750 -2.06 33.59 15.91
CA ALA A 750 -3.31 33.10 16.51
C ALA A 750 -4.50 33.08 15.52
N THR A 751 -4.54 34.05 14.61
CA THR A 751 -5.61 34.18 13.59
C THR A 751 -5.23 33.56 12.25
N CYS A 752 -4.11 32.84 12.17
CA CYS A 752 -3.66 32.23 10.93
C CYS A 752 -4.70 31.20 10.43
N SER A 753 -4.99 31.25 9.13
CA SER A 753 -5.92 30.31 8.49
C SER A 753 -5.33 28.90 8.36
N SER A 754 -4.00 28.76 8.37
CA SER A 754 -3.26 27.50 8.28
C SER A 754 -2.64 27.10 9.63
N GLY A 755 -2.25 25.82 9.74
CA GLY A 755 -1.48 25.28 10.85
C GLY A 755 -2.29 24.71 12.03
N PRO A 756 -1.66 23.91 12.91
CA PRO A 756 -2.32 23.20 14.01
C PRO A 756 -2.99 24.13 15.04
N SER A 757 -4.15 23.70 15.55
CA SER A 757 -4.93 24.46 16.55
C SER A 757 -4.16 24.71 17.86
N MET A 758 -3.30 23.77 18.27
CA MET A 758 -2.48 23.92 19.47
C MET A 758 -1.47 25.07 19.35
N HIS A 759 -0.76 25.19 18.22
CA HIS A 759 0.17 26.30 17.99
C HIS A 759 -0.55 27.65 17.91
N LYS A 760 -1.74 27.68 17.30
CA LYS A 760 -2.60 28.88 17.30
C LYS A 760 -3.05 29.24 18.72
N LEU A 761 -3.37 28.26 19.56
CA LEU A 761 -3.75 28.48 20.96
C LEU A 761 -2.57 29.05 21.78
N ARG A 762 -1.36 28.50 21.61
CA ARG A 762 -0.14 29.06 22.23
C ARG A 762 0.09 30.51 21.80
N ALA A 763 -0.02 30.79 20.50
CA ALA A 763 0.07 32.15 19.98
C ALA A 763 -1.03 33.07 20.55
N SER A 764 -2.25 32.58 20.69
CA SER A 764 -3.39 33.31 21.26
C SER A 764 -3.17 33.65 22.73
N ARG A 765 -2.56 32.75 23.51
CA ARG A 765 -2.13 33.02 24.89
C ARG A 765 -1.03 34.09 24.95
N GLY A 766 -0.04 34.02 24.06
CA GLY A 766 0.99 35.05 23.92
C GLY A 766 0.40 36.42 23.56
N TRP A 767 -0.53 36.44 22.61
CA TRP A 767 -1.28 37.63 22.22
C TRP A 767 -2.06 38.22 23.39
N ALA A 768 -2.84 37.40 24.10
CA ALA A 768 -3.67 37.83 25.22
C ALA A 768 -2.82 38.39 26.37
N THR A 769 -1.71 37.74 26.69
CA THR A 769 -0.87 38.16 27.82
C THR A 769 -0.05 39.41 27.51
N ALA A 770 0.55 39.50 26.31
CA ALA A 770 1.26 40.70 25.87
C ALA A 770 0.31 41.90 25.75
N SER A 771 -0.88 41.71 25.17
CA SER A 771 -1.88 42.78 25.07
C SER A 771 -2.36 43.23 26.43
N TYR A 772 -2.60 42.31 27.37
CA TYR A 772 -3.01 42.67 28.73
C TYR A 772 -1.92 43.46 29.48
N LYS A 773 -0.66 43.03 29.40
CA LYS A 773 0.45 43.66 30.13
C LYS A 773 0.68 45.12 29.69
N HIS A 774 0.53 45.41 28.40
CA HIS A 774 0.88 46.72 27.84
C HIS A 774 -0.33 47.58 27.48
N HIS A 775 -1.46 46.96 27.13
CA HIS A 775 -2.69 47.62 26.67
C HIS A 775 -3.96 46.95 27.25
N PRO A 776 -4.13 46.91 28.59
CA PRO A 776 -5.22 46.17 29.24
C PRO A 776 -6.62 46.62 28.82
N GLU A 777 -6.82 47.91 28.53
CA GLU A 777 -8.10 48.48 28.09
C GLU A 777 -8.33 48.38 26.57
N SER A 778 -7.39 47.83 25.80
CA SER A 778 -7.55 47.69 24.36
C SER A 778 -8.62 46.65 24.02
N PRO A 779 -9.53 46.93 23.06
CA PRO A 779 -10.45 45.92 22.52
C PRO A 779 -9.76 44.67 22.00
N GLN A 780 -8.48 44.79 21.60
CA GLN A 780 -7.66 43.66 21.15
C GLN A 780 -7.41 42.63 22.25
N THR A 781 -7.36 43.05 23.52
CA THR A 781 -7.16 42.16 24.66
C THR A 781 -8.36 41.23 24.84
N LEU A 782 -9.59 41.76 24.72
CA LEU A 782 -10.81 40.94 24.74
C LEU A 782 -10.86 39.97 23.53
N ALA A 783 -10.52 40.45 22.34
CA ALA A 783 -10.49 39.61 21.14
C ALA A 783 -9.48 38.45 21.24
N ALA A 784 -8.35 38.68 21.91
CA ALA A 784 -7.34 37.65 22.17
C ALA A 784 -7.86 36.54 23.08
N PHE A 785 -8.53 36.91 24.18
CA PHE A 785 -9.13 35.93 25.09
C PHE A 785 -10.31 35.19 24.44
N GLU A 786 -11.15 35.87 23.66
CA GLU A 786 -12.23 35.22 22.90
C GLU A 786 -11.69 34.17 21.92
N ASN A 787 -10.62 34.52 21.19
CA ASN A 787 -9.94 33.59 20.30
C ASN A 787 -9.33 32.40 21.07
N SER A 788 -8.73 32.65 22.25
CA SER A 788 -8.18 31.60 23.12
C SER A 788 -9.26 30.61 23.56
N ILE A 789 -10.40 31.08 24.10
CA ILE A 789 -11.51 30.22 24.56
C ILE A 789 -12.09 29.39 23.41
N ARG A 790 -12.22 29.99 22.22
CA ARG A 790 -12.65 29.27 21.01
C ARG A 790 -11.67 28.16 20.63
N LEU A 791 -10.36 28.43 20.68
CA LEU A 791 -9.33 27.44 20.34
C LEU A 791 -9.23 26.32 21.38
N VAL A 792 -9.44 26.59 22.67
CA VAL A 792 -9.55 25.54 23.72
C VAL A 792 -10.64 24.52 23.36
N SER A 793 -11.80 25.01 22.91
CA SER A 793 -12.92 24.15 22.51
C SER A 793 -12.61 23.28 21.29
N MET A 794 -11.81 23.79 20.35
CA MET A 794 -11.37 23.03 19.18
C MET A 794 -10.33 21.96 19.54
N VAL A 795 -9.44 22.24 20.49
CA VAL A 795 -8.42 21.28 20.94
C VAL A 795 -9.05 20.17 21.77
N ALA A 796 -10.02 20.48 22.63
CA ALA A 796 -10.75 19.50 23.44
C ALA A 796 -12.07 19.02 22.79
N GLY A 797 -12.04 18.66 21.50
CA GLY A 797 -13.22 18.25 20.71
C GLY A 797 -13.74 16.82 20.99
N LEU A 798 -14.93 16.49 20.49
CA LEU A 798 -15.58 15.18 20.66
C LEU A 798 -14.88 14.01 19.97
N GLY A 799 -13.94 14.27 19.05
CA GLY A 799 -13.10 13.24 18.44
C GLY A 799 -12.09 12.60 19.39
N GLN A 800 -11.98 13.13 20.62
CA GLN A 800 -11.04 12.69 21.64
C GLN A 800 -11.70 11.90 22.76
N THR A 801 -10.92 11.07 23.46
CA THR A 801 -11.38 10.36 24.67
C THR A 801 -11.74 11.35 25.78
N ILE A 802 -12.56 10.93 26.74
CA ILE A 802 -12.90 11.77 27.90
C ILE A 802 -11.64 12.05 28.74
N GLN A 803 -10.77 11.04 28.88
CA GLN A 803 -9.51 11.10 29.60
C GLN A 803 -8.57 12.14 28.98
N TYR A 804 -8.31 12.08 27.67
CA TYR A 804 -7.45 13.06 27.02
C TYR A 804 -7.98 14.48 27.14
N ARG A 805 -9.30 14.67 26.95
CA ARG A 805 -9.94 15.98 27.18
C ARG A 805 -9.71 16.50 28.60
N HIS A 806 -9.79 15.64 29.61
CA HIS A 806 -9.48 16.02 30.99
C HIS A 806 -7.99 16.37 31.18
N THR A 807 -7.07 15.62 30.57
CA THR A 807 -5.61 15.89 30.62
C THR A 807 -5.29 17.24 30.01
N ILE A 808 -5.75 17.51 28.77
CA ILE A 808 -5.53 18.79 28.10
C ILE A 808 -6.20 19.96 28.83
N LEU A 809 -7.42 19.77 29.34
CA LEU A 809 -8.08 20.87 30.05
C LEU A 809 -7.42 21.17 31.39
N ARG A 810 -6.68 20.20 31.97
CA ARG A 810 -5.85 20.45 33.14
C ARG A 810 -4.68 21.37 32.80
N SER A 811 -3.97 21.15 31.69
CA SER A 811 -2.88 22.04 31.24
C SER A 811 -3.40 23.42 30.80
N LEU A 812 -4.62 23.49 30.26
CA LEU A 812 -5.27 24.75 29.84
C LEU A 812 -6.09 25.45 30.94
N SER A 813 -6.13 24.89 32.15
CA SER A 813 -7.01 25.33 33.25
C SER A 813 -6.83 26.79 33.67
N LYS A 814 -5.65 27.38 33.41
CA LYS A 814 -5.29 28.75 33.77
C LYS A 814 -5.88 29.81 32.81
N VAL A 815 -6.26 29.45 31.58
CA VAL A 815 -6.73 30.40 30.54
C VAL A 815 -8.10 30.99 30.89
N THR A 816 -9.04 30.15 31.34
CA THR A 816 -10.42 30.57 31.60
C THR A 816 -10.55 31.55 32.78
N PRO A 817 -9.94 31.29 33.96
CA PRO A 817 -10.00 32.24 35.08
C PRO A 817 -9.34 33.57 34.76
N GLN A 818 -8.25 33.55 33.98
CA GLN A 818 -7.59 34.75 33.47
C GLN A 818 -8.52 35.54 32.55
N ALA A 819 -9.08 34.91 31.51
CA ALA A 819 -10.00 35.55 30.58
C ALA A 819 -11.20 36.19 31.31
N THR A 820 -11.75 35.48 32.30
CA THR A 820 -12.87 35.94 33.13
C THR A 820 -12.50 37.17 33.96
N ALA A 821 -11.33 37.16 34.61
CA ALA A 821 -10.84 38.31 35.36
C ALA A 821 -10.67 39.54 34.45
N ILE A 822 -10.18 39.34 33.22
CA ILE A 822 -10.01 40.44 32.26
C ILE A 822 -11.36 40.98 31.79
N ALA A 823 -12.31 40.12 31.45
CA ALA A 823 -13.67 40.53 31.08
C ALA A 823 -14.33 41.36 32.19
N CYS A 824 -14.19 40.95 33.46
CA CYS A 824 -14.63 41.73 34.62
C CYS A 824 -13.91 43.09 34.73
N SER A 825 -12.63 43.17 34.35
CA SER A 825 -11.86 44.42 34.45
C SER A 825 -12.26 45.51 33.46
N VAL A 826 -12.75 45.10 32.29
CA VAL A 826 -13.18 46.01 31.22
C VAL A 826 -14.69 46.20 31.19
N GLY A 827 -15.42 45.78 32.24
CA GLY A 827 -16.86 45.97 32.37
C GLY A 827 -17.70 45.08 31.44
N ARG A 828 -17.26 43.84 31.17
CA ARG A 828 -17.98 42.85 30.36
C ARG A 828 -18.35 41.60 31.18
N PRO A 829 -19.25 41.74 32.18
CA PRO A 829 -19.66 40.61 33.02
C PRO A 829 -20.44 39.53 32.25
N ASP A 830 -21.09 39.92 31.15
CA ASP A 830 -21.69 39.02 30.17
C ASP A 830 -20.66 38.02 29.61
N LYS A 831 -19.54 38.53 29.09
CA LYS A 831 -18.46 37.70 28.53
C LYS A 831 -17.73 36.91 29.60
N ALA A 832 -17.58 37.49 30.79
CA ALA A 832 -17.00 36.79 31.93
C ALA A 832 -17.81 35.52 32.28
N LEU A 833 -19.15 35.62 32.29
CA LEU A 833 -20.03 34.49 32.53
C LEU A 833 -19.97 33.48 31.39
N GLU A 834 -20.10 33.93 30.14
CA GLU A 834 -20.02 33.05 28.96
C GLU A 834 -18.71 32.24 28.97
N TRP A 835 -17.56 32.91 29.08
CA TRP A 835 -16.26 32.24 29.06
C TRP A 835 -16.05 31.29 30.24
N THR A 836 -16.55 31.63 31.43
CA THR A 836 -16.50 30.74 32.60
C THR A 836 -17.30 29.46 32.36
N GLU A 837 -18.52 29.60 31.84
CA GLU A 837 -19.38 28.45 31.54
C GLU A 837 -18.78 27.59 30.41
N HIS A 838 -18.21 28.25 29.40
CA HIS A 838 -17.51 27.59 28.29
C HIS A 838 -16.29 26.80 28.73
N GLY A 839 -15.46 27.36 29.60
CA GLY A 839 -14.20 26.74 29.99
C GLY A 839 -14.31 25.74 31.14
N ARG A 840 -15.17 26.00 32.15
CA ARG A 840 -15.27 25.15 33.35
C ARG A 840 -16.13 23.91 33.14
N CYS A 841 -17.14 24.00 32.27
CA CYS A 841 -18.09 22.92 32.02
C CYS A 841 -17.93 22.31 30.62
N LEU A 842 -16.81 22.53 29.92
CA LEU A 842 -16.63 22.10 28.53
C LEU A 842 -16.95 20.61 28.30
N VAL A 843 -16.29 19.70 29.02
CA VAL A 843 -16.51 18.24 28.88
C VAL A 843 -17.93 17.86 29.28
N TRP A 844 -18.44 18.45 30.36
CA TRP A 844 -19.80 18.17 30.84
C TRP A 844 -20.87 18.65 29.86
N ASN A 845 -20.69 19.83 29.26
CA ASN A 845 -21.58 20.40 28.26
C ASN A 845 -21.55 19.57 26.98
N GLN A 846 -20.37 19.13 26.53
CA GLN A 846 -20.25 18.19 25.40
C GLN A 846 -20.98 16.86 25.67
N LEU A 847 -20.86 16.28 26.87
CA LEU A 847 -21.57 15.05 27.23
C LEU A 847 -23.09 15.26 27.31
N ASN A 848 -23.54 16.39 27.84
CA ASN A 848 -24.97 16.73 27.86
C ASN A 848 -25.52 16.94 26.45
N GLN A 849 -24.73 17.54 25.55
CA GLN A 849 -25.12 17.71 24.15
C GLN A 849 -25.43 16.37 23.47
N LEU A 850 -24.62 15.33 23.73
CA LEU A 850 -24.88 13.96 23.22
C LEU A 850 -26.20 13.35 23.76
N ARG A 851 -26.67 13.83 24.91
CA ARG A 851 -27.88 13.36 25.60
C ARG A 851 -29.08 14.28 25.40
N THR A 852 -28.98 15.28 24.52
CA THR A 852 -30.06 16.26 24.31
C THR A 852 -31.33 15.56 23.80
N PRO A 853 -32.51 15.83 24.40
CA PRO A 853 -33.78 15.37 23.86
C PRO A 853 -33.99 15.85 22.41
N LEU A 854 -34.39 14.94 21.53
CA LEU A 854 -34.55 15.23 20.09
C LEU A 854 -36.03 15.30 19.66
N ASP A 855 -36.97 15.40 20.61
CA ASP A 855 -38.41 15.28 20.32
C ASP A 855 -38.90 16.40 19.39
N GLU A 856 -38.45 17.64 19.60
CA GLU A 856 -38.79 18.77 18.72
C GLU A 856 -38.18 18.63 17.32
N LEU A 857 -36.96 18.07 17.22
CA LEU A 857 -36.32 17.80 15.93
C LEU A 857 -37.02 16.66 15.20
N ARG A 858 -37.41 15.60 15.93
CA ARG A 858 -38.14 14.43 15.41
C ARG A 858 -39.49 14.82 14.81
N LEU A 859 -40.15 15.84 15.35
CA LEU A 859 -41.39 16.38 14.79
C LEU A 859 -41.19 17.06 13.42
N GLN A 860 -39.98 17.53 13.10
CA GLN A 860 -39.68 18.18 11.82
C GLN A 860 -38.94 17.27 10.83
N ASP A 861 -38.00 16.46 11.31
CA ASP A 861 -37.20 15.53 10.51
C ASP A 861 -36.82 14.29 11.35
N GLU A 862 -37.60 13.22 11.19
CA GLU A 862 -37.44 11.97 11.92
C GLU A 862 -36.15 11.23 11.56
N ASP A 863 -35.78 11.20 10.27
CA ASP A 863 -34.58 10.52 9.79
C ASP A 863 -33.31 11.20 10.31
N LEU A 864 -33.27 12.54 10.29
CA LEU A 864 -32.15 13.31 10.81
C LEU A 864 -32.03 13.16 12.34
N ALA A 865 -33.16 13.21 13.06
CA ALA A 865 -33.18 12.97 14.50
C ALA A 865 -32.70 11.55 14.85
N GLN A 866 -33.09 10.54 14.07
CA GLN A 866 -32.68 9.16 14.30
C GLN A 866 -31.18 8.95 14.03
N ARG A 867 -30.61 9.58 13.00
CA ARG A 867 -29.15 9.56 12.74
C ARG A 867 -28.37 10.22 13.87
N ILE A 868 -28.83 11.38 14.37
CA ILE A 868 -28.18 12.08 15.49
C ILE A 868 -28.20 11.21 16.75
N LEU A 869 -29.31 10.53 17.03
CA LEU A 869 -29.43 9.61 18.16
C LEU A 869 -28.50 8.40 18.05
N ASP A 870 -28.32 7.83 16.85
CA ASP A 870 -27.41 6.70 16.66
C ASP A 870 -25.94 7.13 16.85
N VAL A 871 -25.54 8.23 16.21
CA VAL A 871 -24.19 8.78 16.35
C VAL A 871 -23.91 9.19 17.80
N SER A 872 -24.87 9.81 18.50
CA SER A 872 -24.65 10.24 19.89
C SER A 872 -24.43 9.07 20.84
N LYS A 873 -25.21 7.99 20.73
CA LYS A 873 -25.04 6.77 21.52
C LYS A 873 -23.69 6.10 21.27
N ARG A 874 -23.26 6.05 20.00
CA ARG A 874 -21.97 5.45 19.63
C ARG A 874 -20.80 6.30 20.11
N LEU A 875 -20.90 7.64 20.03
CA LEU A 875 -19.91 8.56 20.60
C LEU A 875 -19.81 8.46 22.13
N GLU A 876 -20.95 8.34 22.83
CA GLU A 876 -20.96 8.19 24.29
C GLU A 876 -20.27 6.88 24.73
N LYS A 877 -20.54 5.79 24.01
CA LYS A 877 -19.87 4.50 24.24
C LYS A 877 -18.37 4.57 23.95
N ALA A 878 -17.99 5.21 22.84
CA ALA A 878 -16.59 5.30 22.41
C ALA A 878 -15.75 6.26 23.28
N GLY A 879 -16.35 7.35 23.76
CA GLY A 879 -15.68 8.33 24.62
C GLY A 879 -15.42 7.83 26.04
N SER A 880 -16.16 6.83 26.51
CA SER A 880 -16.04 6.23 27.86
C SER A 880 -14.94 5.17 27.97
N ARG A 881 -14.18 4.93 26.89
CA ARG A 881 -13.11 3.94 26.88
C ARG A 881 -11.99 4.33 27.84
N GLN A 882 -11.59 3.40 28.70
CA GLN A 882 -10.24 3.39 29.24
C GLN A 882 -9.41 2.60 28.23
N PHE A 883 -8.44 3.25 27.58
CA PHE A 883 -7.36 2.48 26.99
C PHE A 883 -6.70 1.73 28.15
N GLY A 884 -6.88 0.41 28.19
CA GLY A 884 -6.08 -0.41 29.06
C GLY A 884 -4.62 -0.18 28.69
N LEU A 885 -3.73 -0.22 29.67
CA LEU A 885 -2.33 -0.53 29.45
C LEU A 885 -2.23 -1.96 28.90
N SER A 886 -2.76 -2.21 27.70
CA SER A 886 -2.48 -3.43 26.95
C SER A 886 -0.98 -3.34 26.69
N GLY A 887 -0.23 -4.04 27.52
CA GLY A 887 1.21 -3.91 27.59
C GLY A 887 1.85 -4.16 26.22
N ILE A 888 3.14 -3.86 26.17
CA ILE A 888 4.04 -4.09 25.03
C ILE A 888 3.90 -5.51 24.43
N GLU A 889 3.32 -6.46 25.16
CA GLU A 889 3.04 -7.86 24.79
C GLU A 889 1.70 -8.14 24.08
N ALA A 890 0.82 -7.16 23.85
CA ALA A 890 -0.45 -7.40 23.14
C ALA A 890 -0.21 -7.91 21.71
N SER A 891 -1.00 -8.90 21.28
CA SER A 891 -0.90 -9.47 19.94
C SER A 891 -1.19 -8.42 18.87
N MET A 892 -0.55 -8.51 17.70
CA MET A 892 -0.85 -7.62 16.56
C MET A 892 -2.35 -7.61 16.21
N THR A 893 -3.05 -8.73 16.43
CA THR A 893 -4.51 -8.85 16.19
C THR A 893 -5.34 -8.02 17.17
N GLU A 894 -4.91 -7.93 18.44
CA GLU A 894 -5.56 -7.10 19.47
C GLU A 894 -5.34 -5.62 19.17
N LYS A 895 -4.10 -5.25 18.82
CA LYS A 895 -3.75 -3.87 18.42
C LYS A 895 -4.56 -3.39 17.21
N ILE A 896 -4.76 -4.25 16.20
CA ILE A 896 -5.61 -3.94 15.04
C ILE A 896 -7.06 -3.70 15.47
N SER A 897 -7.60 -4.51 16.38
CA SER A 897 -8.99 -4.36 16.85
C SER A 897 -9.18 -3.06 17.64
N GLU A 898 -8.26 -2.73 18.54
CA GLU A 898 -8.29 -1.48 19.31
C GLU A 898 -8.18 -0.26 18.40
N GLU A 899 -7.34 -0.34 17.37
CA GLU A 899 -7.15 0.72 16.38
C GLU A 899 -8.41 0.93 15.52
N GLU A 900 -9.05 -0.15 15.02
CA GLU A 900 -10.31 -0.05 14.29
C GLU A 900 -11.41 0.62 15.13
N GLU A 901 -11.42 0.31 16.42
CA GLU A 901 -12.32 0.91 17.38
C GLU A 901 -12.05 2.40 17.62
N ALA A 902 -10.79 2.80 17.80
CA ALA A 902 -10.37 4.20 17.94
C ALA A 902 -10.65 5.02 16.68
N HIS A 903 -10.35 4.45 15.52
CA HIS A 903 -10.65 5.05 14.23
C HIS A 903 -12.16 5.27 14.03
N SER A 904 -13.00 4.29 14.39
CA SER A 904 -14.46 4.48 14.34
C SER A 904 -14.94 5.63 15.23
N HIS A 905 -14.27 5.94 16.35
CA HIS A 905 -14.64 7.03 17.24
C HIS A 905 -14.44 8.40 16.57
N ILE A 906 -13.31 8.60 15.92
CA ILE A 906 -12.97 9.85 15.23
C ILE A 906 -13.94 10.11 14.06
N LEU A 907 -14.27 9.07 13.28
CA LEU A 907 -15.24 9.19 12.19
C LEU A 907 -16.63 9.59 12.68
N LEU A 908 -17.06 9.04 13.81
CA LEU A 908 -18.34 9.40 14.44
C LEU A 908 -18.37 10.87 14.88
N ALA A 909 -17.26 11.41 15.37
CA ALA A 909 -17.19 12.81 15.80
C ALA A 909 -17.32 13.79 14.62
N LYS A 910 -16.72 13.47 13.48
CA LYS A 910 -16.93 14.24 12.25
C LYS A 910 -18.37 14.16 11.75
N GLU A 911 -18.94 12.96 11.77
CA GLU A 911 -20.33 12.80 11.36
C GLU A 911 -21.26 13.62 12.26
N TRP A 912 -20.99 13.65 13.57
CA TRP A 912 -21.69 14.52 14.52
C TRP A 912 -21.61 16.01 14.11
N ASP A 913 -20.43 16.56 13.85
CA ASP A 913 -20.27 17.95 13.43
C ASP A 913 -21.00 18.26 12.12
N ARG A 914 -20.97 17.32 11.16
CA ARG A 914 -21.69 17.43 9.89
C ARG A 914 -23.21 17.43 10.10
N LEU A 915 -23.72 16.55 10.97
CA LEU A 915 -25.13 16.46 11.30
C LEU A 915 -25.61 17.72 12.01
N LEU A 916 -24.87 18.24 12.99
CA LEU A 916 -25.20 19.51 13.65
C LEU A 916 -25.22 20.68 12.67
N THR A 917 -24.27 20.75 11.76
CA THR A 917 -24.24 21.77 10.70
C THR A 917 -25.47 21.64 9.79
N THR A 918 -25.86 20.41 9.45
CA THR A 918 -27.05 20.13 8.64
C THR A 918 -28.31 20.62 9.36
N VAL A 919 -28.51 20.27 10.64
CA VAL A 919 -29.66 20.74 11.44
C VAL A 919 -29.75 22.27 11.47
N ARG A 920 -28.64 22.93 11.78
CA ARG A 920 -28.58 24.40 11.92
C ARG A 920 -28.90 25.15 10.62
N THR A 921 -28.60 24.55 9.48
CA THR A 921 -28.74 25.19 8.16
C THR A 921 -30.04 24.82 7.45
N THR A 922 -30.56 23.61 7.68
CA THR A 922 -31.70 23.07 6.92
C THR A 922 -33.02 23.06 7.69
N VAL A 923 -33.01 23.04 9.03
CA VAL A 923 -34.23 22.93 9.84
C VAL A 923 -34.63 24.31 10.40
N PRO A 924 -35.80 24.86 10.01
CA PRO A 924 -36.27 26.16 10.52
C PRO A 924 -36.46 26.17 12.04
N GLY A 925 -35.93 27.19 12.71
CA GLY A 925 -35.99 27.32 14.18
C GLY A 925 -34.79 26.71 14.93
N PHE A 926 -33.95 25.92 14.26
CA PHE A 926 -32.81 25.21 14.86
C PHE A 926 -31.45 25.90 14.62
N LYS A 927 -31.43 27.19 14.26
CA LYS A 927 -30.18 27.93 13.95
C LYS A 927 -29.16 27.90 15.10
N ASN A 928 -29.63 27.86 16.35
CA ASN A 928 -28.81 27.82 17.55
C ASN A 928 -28.69 26.40 18.16
N PHE A 929 -29.10 25.36 17.44
CA PHE A 929 -29.13 23.99 17.97
C PHE A 929 -27.74 23.54 18.47
N LEU A 930 -27.65 23.20 19.76
CA LEU A 930 -26.42 22.80 20.45
C LEU A 930 -25.24 23.78 20.27
N GLN A 931 -25.52 25.07 20.08
CA GLN A 931 -24.50 26.13 20.12
C GLN A 931 -24.19 26.50 21.59
N PRO A 932 -22.99 27.02 21.85
CA PRO A 932 -22.71 27.88 22.99
C PRO A 932 -23.87 28.76 23.47
N THR A 933 -24.27 28.59 24.74
CA THR A 933 -25.32 29.40 25.36
C THR A 933 -24.79 30.82 25.62
N ILE A 934 -25.45 31.82 25.06
CA ILE A 934 -25.12 33.24 25.31
C ILE A 934 -25.66 33.69 26.67
N CYS A 935 -25.08 34.75 27.25
CA CYS A 935 -25.44 35.22 28.59
C CYS A 935 -26.95 35.46 28.75
N SER A 936 -27.61 36.06 27.74
CA SER A 936 -29.06 36.32 27.79
C SER A 936 -29.88 35.04 27.94
N ASP A 937 -29.48 33.96 27.29
CA ASP A 937 -30.18 32.67 27.35
C ASP A 937 -29.99 32.04 28.74
N ILE A 938 -28.81 32.17 29.35
CA ILE A 938 -28.55 31.72 30.73
C ILE A 938 -29.47 32.48 31.70
N LEU A 939 -29.53 33.81 31.59
CA LEU A 939 -30.32 34.66 32.48
C LEU A 939 -31.83 34.44 32.32
N GLN A 940 -32.31 34.18 31.10
CA GLN A 940 -33.73 33.94 30.81
C GLN A 940 -34.28 32.69 31.52
N HIS A 941 -33.45 31.66 31.71
CA HIS A 941 -33.85 30.39 32.32
C HIS A 941 -33.56 30.30 33.82
N LEU A 942 -33.15 31.40 34.46
CA LEU A 942 -32.91 31.42 35.90
C LEU A 942 -34.23 31.26 36.68
N PRO A 943 -34.25 30.43 37.74
CA PRO A 943 -35.40 30.35 38.62
C PRO A 943 -35.61 31.69 39.32
N SER A 944 -36.88 32.07 39.54
CA SER A 944 -37.23 33.28 40.30
C SER A 944 -36.85 33.19 41.79
N SER A 945 -36.41 32.02 42.26
CA SER A 945 -36.02 31.76 43.65
C SER A 945 -34.50 31.88 43.86
N GLY A 946 -34.06 33.07 44.22
CA GLY A 946 -32.71 33.33 44.77
C GLY A 946 -31.59 33.56 43.74
N PRO A 947 -30.50 34.23 44.15
CA PRO A 947 -29.34 34.49 43.29
C PRO A 947 -28.43 33.26 43.13
N VAL A 948 -27.85 33.09 41.96
CA VAL A 948 -26.71 32.18 41.72
C VAL A 948 -25.43 32.99 41.68
N VAL A 949 -24.39 32.60 42.41
CA VAL A 949 -23.12 33.36 42.48
C VAL A 949 -21.98 32.54 41.92
N VAL A 950 -21.30 33.09 40.91
CA VAL A 950 -20.09 32.51 40.30
C VAL A 950 -18.88 33.26 40.82
N ILE A 951 -17.93 32.56 41.43
CA ILE A 951 -16.70 33.16 41.97
C ILE A 951 -15.54 32.84 41.04
N ASN A 952 -14.86 33.89 40.56
CA ASN A 952 -13.62 33.78 39.81
C ASN A 952 -12.44 34.24 40.66
N VAL A 953 -11.37 33.45 40.65
CA VAL A 953 -10.15 33.71 41.44
C VAL A 953 -8.97 33.74 40.49
N TRP A 954 -8.32 34.90 40.38
CA TRP A 954 -7.12 35.06 39.56
C TRP A 954 -6.05 35.90 40.28
N ARG A 955 -4.80 35.83 39.80
CA ARG A 955 -3.63 36.48 40.42
C ARG A 955 -3.79 37.99 40.57
N THR A 956 -4.39 38.65 39.58
CA THR A 956 -4.54 40.12 39.55
C THR A 956 -5.80 40.61 40.25
N ARG A 957 -6.87 39.82 40.29
CA ARG A 957 -8.15 40.17 40.91
C ARG A 957 -9.01 38.93 41.17
N CYS A 958 -9.91 39.06 42.14
CA CYS A 958 -10.97 38.09 42.42
C CYS A 958 -12.33 38.78 42.29
N ASP A 959 -13.30 38.07 41.74
CA ASP A 959 -14.61 38.64 41.37
C ASP A 959 -15.73 37.64 41.68
N ALA A 960 -16.90 38.15 42.01
CA ALA A 960 -18.15 37.41 42.03
C ALA A 960 -19.11 37.97 40.96
N LEU A 961 -19.78 37.07 40.23
CA LEU A 961 -20.86 37.39 39.32
C LEU A 961 -22.15 36.84 39.91
N ALA A 962 -23.08 37.71 40.28
CA ALA A 962 -24.38 37.32 40.79
C ALA A 962 -25.43 37.33 39.67
N LEU A 963 -26.06 36.18 39.45
CA LEU A 963 -27.08 35.95 38.45
C LEU A 963 -28.45 36.01 39.13
N LEU A 964 -29.30 36.91 38.64
CA LEU A 964 -30.62 37.19 39.20
C LEU A 964 -31.65 37.14 38.06
N ALA A 965 -32.77 36.44 38.29
CA ALA A 965 -33.87 36.41 37.34
C ALA A 965 -34.42 37.84 37.10
N GLY A 966 -34.54 38.21 35.83
CA GLY A 966 -35.06 39.53 35.42
C GLY A 966 -34.00 40.63 35.22
N LEU A 967 -32.71 40.34 35.39
CA LEU A 967 -31.64 41.22 34.93
C LEU A 967 -31.21 40.87 33.50
N ASP A 968 -30.84 41.89 32.72
CA ASP A 968 -30.30 41.73 31.36
C ASP A 968 -28.80 41.37 31.35
N GLU A 969 -28.08 41.65 32.44
CA GLU A 969 -26.65 41.34 32.62
C GLU A 969 -26.35 40.85 34.05
N PRO A 970 -25.29 40.04 34.26
CA PRO A 970 -24.85 39.61 35.58
C PRO A 970 -24.39 40.79 36.45
N LEU A 971 -24.75 40.78 37.73
CA LEU A 971 -24.25 41.76 38.68
C LEU A 971 -22.80 41.44 39.07
N HIS A 972 -21.87 42.30 38.67
CA HIS A 972 -20.45 42.15 38.99
C HIS A 972 -20.09 42.74 40.37
N ILE A 973 -19.46 41.93 41.21
CA ILE A 973 -19.07 42.26 42.58
C ILE A 973 -17.55 41.99 42.75
N PRO A 974 -16.70 43.03 42.82
CA PRO A 974 -15.27 42.88 43.08
C PRO A 974 -14.99 42.34 44.49
N LEU A 975 -14.01 41.44 44.63
CA LEU A 975 -13.59 40.86 45.92
C LEU A 975 -12.14 41.27 46.29
N PRO A 976 -11.88 42.54 46.65
CA PRO A 976 -10.53 43.07 46.82
C PRO A 976 -9.77 42.49 48.01
N ASN A 977 -10.48 41.94 49.00
CA ASN A 977 -9.87 41.34 50.18
C ASN A 977 -9.52 39.85 49.98
N PHE A 978 -9.93 39.25 48.87
CA PHE A 978 -9.65 37.85 48.53
C PHE A 978 -8.57 37.76 47.45
N SER A 979 -7.77 36.70 47.46
CA SER A 979 -6.67 36.52 46.50
C SER A 979 -6.42 35.04 46.21
N LEU A 980 -5.78 34.74 45.07
CA LEU A 980 -5.40 33.37 44.71
C LEU A 980 -4.55 32.71 45.79
N ARG A 981 -3.58 33.43 46.36
CA ARG A 981 -2.73 32.93 47.46
C ARG A 981 -3.55 32.53 48.70
N LYS A 982 -4.57 33.32 49.06
CA LYS A 982 -5.49 32.98 50.16
C LYS A 982 -6.31 31.73 49.82
N ALA A 983 -6.85 31.66 48.61
CA ALA A 983 -7.63 30.52 48.14
C ALA A 983 -6.81 29.21 48.15
N GLU A 984 -5.56 29.25 47.67
CA GLU A 984 -4.63 28.11 47.67
C GLU A 984 -4.26 27.69 49.09
N ALA A 985 -3.97 28.65 49.97
CA ALA A 985 -3.69 28.37 51.39
C ALA A 985 -4.89 27.71 52.09
N TYR A 986 -6.09 28.25 51.91
CA TYR A 986 -7.32 27.67 52.45
C TYR A 986 -7.59 26.28 51.90
N ARG A 987 -7.41 26.06 50.60
CA ARG A 987 -7.55 24.73 49.99
C ARG A 987 -6.55 23.74 50.58
N HIS A 988 -5.27 24.12 50.68
CA HIS A 988 -4.22 23.25 51.22
C HIS A 988 -4.51 22.86 52.66
N ASP A 989 -4.76 23.83 53.55
CA ASP A 989 -5.00 23.58 54.97
C ASP A 989 -6.29 22.78 55.20
N LEU A 990 -7.34 23.03 54.41
CA LEU A 990 -8.58 22.24 54.46
C LEU A 990 -8.35 20.80 53.98
N THR A 991 -7.56 20.61 52.92
CA THR A 991 -7.23 19.28 52.40
C THR A 991 -6.45 18.47 53.43
N VAL A 992 -5.40 19.07 54.01
CA VAL A 992 -4.60 18.46 55.09
C VAL A 992 -5.47 18.12 56.30
N TYR A 993 -6.41 19.00 56.67
CA TYR A 993 -7.35 18.72 57.75
C TYR A 993 -8.27 17.54 57.44
N LEU A 994 -8.86 17.49 56.25
CA LEU A 994 -9.75 16.43 55.81
C LEU A 994 -9.04 15.06 55.73
N GLU A 995 -7.79 15.04 55.23
CA GLU A 995 -6.94 13.86 55.18
C GLU A 995 -6.64 13.33 56.58
N ARG A 996 -6.24 14.20 57.51
CA ARG A 996 -5.95 13.83 58.91
C ARG A 996 -7.15 13.26 59.66
N HIS A 997 -8.37 13.59 59.25
CA HIS A 997 -9.61 13.12 59.88
C HIS A 997 -10.30 12.01 59.09
N GLY A 998 -9.69 11.54 57.98
CA GLY A 998 -10.26 10.49 57.14
C GLY A 998 -11.61 10.85 56.49
N LEU A 999 -11.94 12.14 56.37
CA LEU A 999 -13.31 12.61 56.11
C LEU A 999 -13.66 12.78 54.62
N ARG A 1000 -12.73 12.81 53.67
CA ARG A 1000 -12.93 12.73 52.18
C ARG A 1000 -11.62 13.04 51.42
N ALA A 1001 -11.42 12.78 50.11
CA ALA A 1001 -12.24 12.24 49.01
C ALA A 1001 -11.41 12.05 47.72
N ARG A 1002 -11.93 11.22 46.79
CA ARG A 1002 -11.75 11.24 45.31
C ARG A 1002 -10.77 12.30 44.78
N GLY A 1003 -9.56 11.84 44.43
CA GLY A 1003 -8.50 12.67 43.84
C GLY A 1003 -7.19 11.94 43.57
N ARG A 1004 -6.93 10.81 44.24
CA ARG A 1004 -5.90 9.84 43.86
C ARG A 1004 -6.56 8.48 43.66
N GLY A 1005 -6.67 8.05 42.40
CA GLY A 1005 -6.90 6.64 42.07
C GLY A 1005 -5.58 6.06 41.59
N GLY A 1006 -5.10 5.02 42.26
CA GLY A 1006 -4.14 4.07 41.69
C GLY A 1006 -2.69 4.16 42.18
N GLU A 1007 -2.43 3.96 43.46
CA GLU A 1007 -1.21 3.26 43.90
C GLU A 1007 -1.60 2.27 44.99
N THR A 1008 -1.12 1.04 44.84
CA THR A 1008 -1.52 -0.20 45.48
C THR A 1008 -1.29 -0.24 47.00
N GLU A 1009 -2.35 -0.54 47.76
CA GLU A 1009 -2.25 -1.12 49.10
C GLU A 1009 -1.80 -2.58 48.99
N GLU A 1010 -0.49 -2.84 49.03
CA GLU A 1010 0.04 -4.16 49.36
C GLU A 1010 1.45 -4.01 49.95
N SER A 1011 1.55 -3.73 51.27
CA SER A 1011 2.64 -4.15 52.18
C SER A 1011 2.65 -3.35 53.48
N LEU A 1012 1.84 -3.77 54.46
CA LEU A 1012 2.10 -3.48 55.87
C LEU A 1012 2.01 -4.78 56.67
N LYS A 1013 3.15 -5.46 56.78
CA LYS A 1013 3.47 -6.34 57.91
C LYS A 1013 4.92 -6.17 58.32
N ASP A 1014 5.04 -5.91 59.62
CA ASP A 1014 6.15 -6.16 60.54
C ASP A 1014 7.41 -5.26 60.47
N GLY A 1015 7.67 -4.60 61.60
CA GLY A 1015 8.95 -3.95 61.91
C GLY A 1015 8.80 -2.81 62.92
N GLU A 1016 8.82 -3.14 64.22
CA GLU A 1016 9.14 -2.18 65.28
C GLU A 1016 10.58 -1.69 65.11
N ASP A 1017 10.80 -0.38 65.01
CA ASP A 1017 12.04 0.22 65.51
C ASP A 1017 11.83 1.70 65.89
N GLU A 1018 12.33 2.07 67.07
CA GLU A 1018 12.32 3.43 67.61
C GLU A 1018 13.49 4.23 67.03
N GLY A 1019 13.24 5.47 66.57
CA GLY A 1019 14.30 6.49 66.51
C GLY A 1019 14.21 7.50 65.38
N ALA A 1020 14.25 8.77 65.78
CA ALA A 1020 14.52 9.99 64.99
C ALA A 1020 13.43 10.46 64.02
N GLY A 1021 12.91 11.66 64.30
CA GLY A 1021 12.05 12.39 63.39
C GLY A 1021 12.83 12.87 62.17
N GLU A 1022 12.29 12.59 60.99
CA GLU A 1022 12.67 13.24 59.74
C GLU A 1022 11.41 13.76 59.06
N ASP A 1023 11.54 15.00 58.60
CA ASP A 1023 10.54 15.77 57.88
C ASP A 1023 10.03 14.99 56.66
N LEU A 1024 8.73 14.75 56.62
CA LEU A 1024 8.02 14.40 55.40
C LEU A 1024 8.02 15.61 54.47
N ASP A 1025 9.08 15.73 53.67
CA ASP A 1025 9.10 16.58 52.49
C ASP A 1025 8.05 16.06 51.51
N VAL A 1026 6.87 16.68 51.58
CA VAL A 1026 5.85 16.59 50.54
C VAL A 1026 6.48 17.17 49.29
N LEU A 1027 6.79 16.31 48.32
CA LEU A 1027 7.10 16.67 46.94
C LEU A 1027 6.07 17.72 46.47
N GLU A 1028 6.49 18.98 46.40
CA GLU A 1028 5.85 19.97 45.53
C GLU A 1028 5.92 19.37 44.14
N VAL A 1029 4.77 18.93 43.63
CA VAL A 1029 4.58 18.55 42.24
C VAL A 1029 5.04 19.74 41.41
N ALA A 1030 6.21 19.61 40.80
CA ALA A 1030 6.74 20.59 39.88
C ALA A 1030 5.68 20.86 38.80
N ASP A 1031 5.47 22.14 38.48
CA ASP A 1031 4.70 22.55 37.29
C ASP A 1031 5.38 21.90 36.07
N GLU A 1032 4.81 20.79 35.59
CA GLU A 1032 5.12 20.18 34.29
C GLU A 1032 4.43 20.99 33.21
N ASP A 1033 5.17 21.96 32.65
CA ASP A 1033 4.95 22.56 31.32
C ASP A 1033 6.33 23.07 30.84
N SER A 1034 7.27 22.16 30.59
CA SER A 1034 8.41 22.48 29.71
C SER A 1034 7.98 22.28 28.26
N TYR A 1035 8.55 23.10 27.37
CA TYR A 1035 8.39 23.16 25.91
C TYR A 1035 7.55 24.32 25.33
N ASP A 1036 8.33 25.28 24.79
CA ASP A 1036 8.01 26.58 24.19
C ASP A 1036 7.72 27.74 25.17
N GLY A 1037 8.73 28.12 25.96
CA GLY A 1037 9.10 29.52 26.27
C GLY A 1037 8.01 30.50 26.71
N PHE A 1038 6.91 30.03 27.32
CA PHE A 1038 5.83 30.86 27.86
C PHE A 1038 5.50 30.46 29.30
N GLU A 1039 6.52 30.25 30.12
CA GLU A 1039 6.42 30.68 31.51
C GLU A 1039 6.85 32.15 31.56
N LEU A 1040 5.90 33.04 31.26
CA LEU A 1040 6.09 34.46 31.54
C LEU A 1040 6.35 34.63 33.04
N GLU A 1041 7.49 35.23 33.36
CA GLU A 1041 7.90 35.60 34.71
C GLU A 1041 6.78 36.26 35.51
N ASP A 1042 6.84 36.05 36.83
CA ASP A 1042 6.06 36.78 37.82
C ASP A 1042 6.01 38.29 37.51
N ILE A 1043 4.85 38.89 37.78
CA ILE A 1043 4.56 40.33 37.62
C ILE A 1043 5.54 41.22 38.47
N ASP A 1044 6.41 40.62 39.29
CA ASP A 1044 7.36 41.30 40.18
C ASP A 1044 8.78 41.53 39.59
N GLY A 1045 9.05 41.20 38.32
CA GLY A 1045 10.27 41.67 37.63
C GLY A 1045 11.59 41.25 38.27
N LYS A 1046 11.68 40.02 38.81
CA LYS A 1046 12.95 39.40 39.23
C LYS A 1046 13.28 38.23 38.31
N PRO A 1047 14.51 38.18 37.76
CA PRO A 1047 14.92 37.09 36.89
C PRO A 1047 14.93 35.77 37.67
N ARG A 1048 14.51 34.68 37.01
CA ARG A 1048 14.75 33.32 37.50
C ARG A 1048 16.25 33.02 37.55
N GLN A 1049 16.91 33.39 38.65
CA GLN A 1049 18.02 32.58 39.14
C GLN A 1049 17.41 31.30 39.70
N ARG A 1050 17.55 30.16 39.01
CA ARG A 1050 17.55 28.85 39.67
C ARG A 1050 18.79 28.76 40.57
N SER A 1051 18.85 29.58 41.62
CA SER A 1051 19.65 29.27 42.79
C SER A 1051 18.79 28.32 43.63
N PHE A 1052 19.19 27.06 43.74
CA PHE A 1052 18.88 26.30 44.96
C PHE A 1052 19.54 27.05 46.12
N ARG A 1053 18.87 28.08 46.63
CA ARG A 1053 18.98 28.45 48.03
C ARG A 1053 17.81 27.74 48.70
N PRO A 1054 18.06 26.86 49.68
CA PRO A 1054 17.00 26.40 50.55
C PRO A 1054 16.28 27.66 51.07
N ALA A 1055 14.95 27.65 51.07
CA ALA A 1055 14.21 28.65 51.82
C ALA A 1055 14.81 28.69 53.24
N PRO A 1056 15.04 29.87 53.85
CA PRO A 1056 15.50 29.91 55.21
C PRO A 1056 14.54 29.08 56.07
N PRO A 1057 15.03 28.11 56.87
CA PRO A 1057 14.17 27.32 57.74
C PRO A 1057 13.66 28.27 58.81
N GLY A 1058 12.44 28.79 58.65
CA GLY A 1058 11.92 29.79 59.57
C GLY A 1058 10.74 30.66 59.11
N GLY A 1059 10.20 30.48 57.90
CA GLY A 1059 8.92 31.09 57.54
C GLY A 1059 7.76 30.23 58.03
N SER A 1060 7.26 30.44 59.25
CA SER A 1060 6.06 29.75 59.73
C SER A 1060 4.88 30.06 58.79
N ARG A 1061 4.54 29.15 57.86
CA ARG A 1061 3.24 29.19 57.18
C ARG A 1061 2.19 29.04 58.27
N ARG A 1062 1.44 30.11 58.53
CA ARG A 1062 0.34 30.11 59.49
C ARG A 1062 -0.67 29.07 59.03
N ARG A 1063 -0.75 27.93 59.73
CA ARG A 1063 -1.79 26.92 59.49
C ARG A 1063 -3.11 27.46 60.01
N TYR A 1064 -4.10 27.58 59.15
CA TYR A 1064 -5.45 27.97 59.53
C TYR A 1064 -6.23 26.77 60.07
N SER A 1065 -6.93 26.96 61.17
CA SER A 1065 -8.00 26.03 61.57
C SER A 1065 -9.17 26.09 60.58
N VAL A 1066 -10.00 25.03 60.51
CA VAL A 1066 -11.23 25.05 59.69
C VAL A 1066 -12.11 26.26 60.03
N HIS A 1067 -12.19 26.63 61.31
CA HIS A 1067 -12.90 27.82 61.76
C HIS A 1067 -12.33 29.10 61.15
N GLU A 1068 -10.99 29.29 61.19
CA GLU A 1068 -10.33 30.45 60.57
C GLU A 1068 -10.50 30.48 59.04
N ILE A 1069 -10.53 29.31 58.38
CA ILE A 1069 -10.81 29.22 56.94
C ILE A 1069 -12.24 29.68 56.63
N LEU A 1070 -13.23 29.17 57.37
CA LEU A 1070 -14.64 29.53 57.18
C LEU A 1070 -14.92 30.99 57.53
N GLU A 1071 -14.31 31.52 58.60
CA GLU A 1071 -14.40 32.93 58.97
C GLU A 1071 -13.77 33.83 57.91
N GLY A 1072 -12.60 33.44 57.39
CA GLY A 1072 -11.93 34.12 56.28
C GLY A 1072 -12.78 34.16 55.02
N LEU A 1073 -13.34 33.03 54.59
CA LEU A 1073 -14.25 32.96 53.44
C LEU A 1073 -15.54 33.77 53.67
N TRP A 1074 -16.09 33.74 54.88
CA TRP A 1074 -17.27 34.55 55.22
C TRP A 1074 -16.98 36.05 55.06
N LYS A 1075 -15.87 36.52 55.63
CA LYS A 1075 -15.51 37.93 55.63
C LYS A 1075 -15.07 38.44 54.26
N ASP A 1076 -14.26 37.66 53.54
CA ASP A 1076 -13.59 38.11 52.32
C ASP A 1076 -14.41 37.83 51.05
N VAL A 1077 -15.37 36.89 51.10
CA VAL A 1077 -16.16 36.47 49.93
C VAL A 1077 -17.67 36.57 50.17
N VAL A 1078 -18.20 35.87 51.17
CA VAL A 1078 -19.66 35.71 51.34
C VAL A 1078 -20.35 37.02 51.74
N LYS A 1079 -19.82 37.72 52.74
CA LYS A 1079 -20.40 38.97 53.24
C LYS A 1079 -20.43 40.06 52.16
N PRO A 1080 -19.33 40.36 51.42
CA PRO A 1080 -19.36 41.33 50.32
C PRO A 1080 -20.44 41.03 49.27
N VAL A 1081 -20.66 39.74 48.96
CA VAL A 1081 -21.69 39.30 48.02
C VAL A 1081 -23.09 39.56 48.58
N LEU A 1082 -23.36 39.18 49.82
CA LEU A 1082 -24.67 39.38 50.45
C LEU A 1082 -25.00 40.86 50.63
N ASP A 1083 -24.01 41.67 51.03
CA ASP A 1083 -24.15 43.12 51.18
C ASP A 1083 -24.51 43.77 49.84
N SER A 1084 -23.86 43.34 48.74
CA SER A 1084 -24.14 43.84 47.38
C SER A 1084 -25.51 43.42 46.84
N LEU A 1085 -26.04 42.29 47.33
CA LEU A 1085 -27.37 41.78 46.98
C LEU A 1085 -28.48 42.31 47.91
N ALA A 1086 -28.14 43.20 48.86
CA ALA A 1086 -29.05 43.78 49.84
C ALA A 1086 -29.79 42.75 50.72
N PHE A 1087 -29.18 41.58 50.98
CA PHE A 1087 -29.72 40.61 51.93
C PHE A 1087 -29.46 41.06 53.37
N SER A 1088 -30.51 41.26 54.16
CA SER A 1088 -30.36 41.50 55.60
C SER A 1088 -30.08 40.16 56.31
N VAL A 1089 -28.83 39.92 56.70
CA VAL A 1089 -28.51 38.79 57.58
C VAL A 1089 -28.99 39.14 58.99
N SER A 1090 -30.12 38.58 59.42
CA SER A 1090 -30.50 38.63 60.84
C SER A 1090 -29.50 37.78 61.61
N CYS A 1091 -28.52 38.42 62.27
CA CYS A 1091 -27.53 37.77 63.14
C CYS A 1091 -28.22 36.98 64.28
N THR A 1092 -28.63 35.76 64.00
CA THR A 1092 -28.95 34.69 64.97
C THR A 1092 -28.53 33.33 64.41
N LEU A 1093 -27.35 33.29 63.78
CA LEU A 1093 -26.60 32.05 63.62
C LEU A 1093 -25.35 32.22 64.47
N SER A 1094 -25.47 31.85 65.75
CA SER A 1094 -24.31 31.39 66.49
C SER A 1094 -23.68 30.28 65.66
N LEU A 1095 -22.46 30.51 65.19
CA LEU A 1095 -21.58 29.49 64.61
C LEU A 1095 -21.39 28.38 65.66
N GLN A 1096 -22.31 27.42 65.71
CA GLN A 1096 -22.05 26.07 66.18
C GLN A 1096 -21.81 25.23 64.93
N PHE A 1097 -20.56 25.25 64.46
CA PHE A 1097 -19.97 24.21 63.63
C PHE A 1097 -18.74 23.69 64.36
#